data_AF-A0A816IEH6-F1
#
_entry.id   AF-A0A816IEH6-F1
#
_cell.length_a   1.000
_cell.length_b   1.000
_cell.length_c   1.000
_cell.angle_alpha   90.00
_cell.angle_beta   90.00
_cell.angle_gamma   90.00
#
_symmetry.space_group_name_H-M   'P 1'
#
loop_
_entity.id
_entity.type
_entity.pdbx_description
1 polymer ?
#
loop_
_entity_poly.entity_id
_entity_poly.type
_entity_poly.pdbx_seq_one_letter_code
_entity_poly.pdbx_strand_id
1 'polypeptide(L)'
;MCIYTHTHTCSDSNTNIRGRRRERRKRMVSDRCGSCWIILAMVLVLSAVGAGGATAEKGVTYDGRSLIIDGQRKLLFSGSIHYPRSTPEMWPSLIKKTKEGGIEVIDTYVFWNLHEPKLGQYDFNGRNDLVKFIKEIRSQGLYVCLRIGPFIEAEWNYGGLPFWLRDVPGMVYRTDNEPFKFHMRRFTSKIVNLLKSEGLYASQGGPIILSQIENEYGNVQAAFREKGASYVKWAAKMAVGLQTGVPWIMCKQPDAPDPVINTCNGMRCGETFPGPNSPNKPKMWTEDWTSFFQVYGAPPYIRSAEDIAFHAALFVAKNGSYINYYMYHGGTNFGRTSSSYFITGYYDQAPLDEYGLLRQPKYGHLKELHAAIKSTANPLLHGKQTILSLGPMQQAYVFEDARSGCVAFLVNNDGRKVIQIQFRNNAYSLRPKSIGILQNCKTLIYETAKVNVPKNMRVTTPVHTFNVPDKWEVFRETIPTFLGTSLRANTLLEHTKLTKDKTDYLWYTLRFKRDSTCTKPSLFIESSGHVVHVFVNNALAGSGHGSRDIRAVKLQVPVSLINGQNNISILSGMVGLPDSGAYMESKSYGLTKAQISCDGTKSIDLSRSQWGYSVGLLGEKVRIHQWRNLKRVKWSNNNAGLIKNHPLAWYKTMFDAPSGDGPVGLNMESMGKGEMWVNGESIGRYWVSFLTPSGHPSQSIYHIPRAFLKPSGNLLVVLEEEGGDPLGISLNTISVVGLPRLPKWGHLTNLHKAIMLSENMLIGGEHRNFSLGPSLEADVYTSSSGSCAAFLSNSDDKNDKTAVFQNMTYHLPAWSVSILPDCKNEVFNTAKVTAKSSKVEMLPEDLKSSSGLKWQVFSEKAGIWGEADFVKNELVDHINTTKDTTDYLWYTTSITISANEGFLKKQTLPVLFIESKGHTLHVFINKDYLGTATGNGTHVPFKLKKSVPLKAGENNIDLLSMTVGLSNAGSFYEWVPAGLTSVSIKGLNNGTLNLTNTKWTYKLGVQGEHLSLFKPGNSEAVKWTVTTKPPKKQPLTWYKVIIDPPSGSEPVGLDMLSMGKGMAWLNGEEIGRYWPRIARKNAPNDECVKECDYRGKFMPDKCNTGCGEPSQRWYHVPRSWFKSSGNELVIFEEKGGYPMKIKLSRRKVSEV
;
A
#
# COMPACT_ATOMS: atom_id res chain seq x y z
N MET A 1 -1.19 56.67 44.02
CA MET A 1 -0.82 57.51 42.85
C MET A 1 -1.78 57.12 41.73
N CYS A 2 -2.56 58.03 41.14
CA CYS A 2 -2.15 59.26 40.43
C CYS A 2 -1.31 58.88 39.20
N ILE A 3 -1.61 59.31 37.98
CA ILE A 3 -2.51 60.41 37.57
C ILE A 3 -3.02 60.20 36.12
N TYR A 4 -4.25 60.65 35.82
CA TYR A 4 -4.72 61.41 34.63
C TYR A 4 -4.12 61.15 33.21
N THR A 5 -4.82 61.23 32.05
CA THR A 5 -6.26 61.41 31.66
C THR A 5 -6.41 61.39 30.12
N HIS A 6 -7.66 61.26 29.61
CA HIS A 6 -8.27 61.93 28.42
C HIS A 6 -7.60 61.93 27.01
N THR A 7 -8.26 62.38 25.92
CA THR A 7 -9.43 61.85 25.16
C THR A 7 -9.71 62.79 23.95
N HIS A 8 -10.30 62.27 22.85
CA HIS A 8 -11.02 63.04 21.80
C HIS A 8 -10.17 64.06 20.97
N THR A 9 -10.54 64.64 19.81
CA THR A 9 -11.46 64.34 18.66
C THR A 9 -11.11 65.25 17.46
N CYS A 10 -11.70 65.00 16.27
CA CYS A 10 -11.89 65.95 15.15
C CYS A 10 -10.67 66.39 14.31
N SER A 11 -10.79 66.87 13.05
CA SER A 11 -11.86 66.72 12.02
C SER A 11 -11.37 67.21 10.63
N ASP A 12 -12.21 67.00 9.59
CA ASP A 12 -12.22 67.69 8.27
C ASP A 12 -11.04 67.43 7.30
N SER A 13 -11.14 67.62 5.96
CA SER A 13 -12.03 68.48 5.16
C SER A 13 -12.34 67.96 3.72
N ASN A 14 -13.15 68.71 2.95
CA ASN A 14 -13.70 68.37 1.61
C ASN A 14 -12.81 68.82 0.41
N THR A 15 -12.97 68.23 -0.79
CA THR A 15 -13.71 68.83 -1.95
C THR A 15 -13.53 68.11 -3.32
N ASN A 16 -14.53 67.31 -3.74
CA ASN A 16 -15.43 67.42 -4.93
C ASN A 16 -14.95 67.88 -6.34
N ILE A 17 -15.83 67.71 -7.38
CA ILE A 17 -15.78 68.18 -8.80
C ILE A 17 -14.95 67.26 -9.74
N ARG A 18 -15.31 66.80 -10.97
CA ARG A 18 -16.46 66.84 -11.94
C ARG A 18 -16.33 65.60 -12.90
N GLY A 19 -17.23 65.22 -13.83
CA GLY A 19 -18.60 65.62 -14.17
C GLY A 19 -19.05 65.23 -15.62
N ARG A 20 -20.36 64.96 -15.86
CA ARG A 20 -21.13 64.84 -17.16
C ARG A 20 -20.64 63.79 -18.18
N ARG A 21 -21.46 62.88 -18.77
CA ARG A 21 -22.76 62.97 -19.53
C ARG A 21 -23.28 61.50 -19.76
N ARG A 22 -24.46 61.11 -20.34
CA ARG A 22 -25.69 61.74 -20.88
C ARG A 22 -26.91 60.74 -20.81
N GLU A 23 -28.10 61.25 -21.16
CA GLU A 23 -29.43 60.70 -21.51
C GLU A 23 -29.51 59.50 -22.50
N ARG A 24 -30.60 58.72 -22.75
CA ARG A 24 -32.01 58.45 -22.25
C ARG A 24 -32.46 57.09 -22.95
N ARG A 25 -33.69 56.52 -23.12
CA ARG A 25 -35.19 56.69 -22.96
C ARG A 25 -35.82 55.24 -23.16
N LYS A 26 -37.13 54.82 -23.17
CA LYS A 26 -38.51 55.34 -22.94
C LYS A 26 -39.55 54.16 -22.71
N ARG A 27 -40.10 53.98 -21.50
CA ARG A 27 -41.50 53.59 -21.08
C ARG A 27 -42.40 52.58 -21.87
N MET A 28 -43.07 51.69 -21.12
CA MET A 28 -44.55 51.49 -20.91
C MET A 28 -44.73 50.56 -19.68
N VAL A 29 -45.63 50.66 -18.69
CA VAL A 29 -47.01 51.19 -18.46
C VAL A 29 -48.14 50.18 -18.74
N SER A 30 -48.74 49.62 -17.67
CA SER A 30 -50.18 49.27 -17.52
C SER A 30 -50.48 48.80 -16.07
N ASP A 31 -51.73 48.95 -15.61
CA ASP A 31 -52.18 48.81 -14.21
C ASP A 31 -52.62 47.40 -13.78
N ARG A 32 -52.71 47.15 -12.44
CA ARG A 32 -53.98 46.89 -11.71
C ARG A 32 -53.82 46.61 -10.19
N CYS A 33 -54.95 46.66 -9.48
CA CYS A 33 -55.15 46.35 -8.05
C CYS A 33 -54.81 44.88 -7.70
N GLY A 34 -54.69 44.45 -6.43
CA GLY A 34 -54.82 45.13 -5.12
C GLY A 34 -55.12 44.11 -3.99
N SER A 35 -55.23 44.58 -2.74
CA SER A 35 -55.77 43.85 -1.56
C SER A 35 -55.11 42.52 -1.10
N CYS A 36 -54.10 42.58 -0.21
CA CYS A 36 -53.76 41.44 0.68
C CYS A 36 -52.92 41.76 1.95
N TRP A 37 -52.96 42.99 2.49
CA TRP A 37 -51.95 43.45 3.49
C TRP A 37 -52.42 43.56 4.96
N ILE A 38 -53.65 43.16 5.31
CA ILE A 38 -54.20 43.36 6.67
C ILE A 38 -54.10 42.10 7.56
N ILE A 39 -54.12 40.89 6.98
CA ILE A 39 -54.13 39.63 7.75
C ILE A 39 -52.75 39.31 8.36
N LEU A 40 -51.65 39.78 7.75
CA LEU A 40 -50.29 39.48 8.19
C LEU A 40 -49.90 40.10 9.55
N ALA A 41 -50.57 41.19 9.95
CA ALA A 41 -50.18 41.98 11.11
C ALA A 41 -50.52 41.34 12.47
N MET A 42 -51.62 40.59 12.57
CA MET A 42 -52.08 40.03 13.85
C MET A 42 -51.31 38.75 14.27
N VAL A 43 -50.72 38.01 13.32
CA VAL A 43 -49.96 36.79 13.60
C VAL A 43 -48.58 37.09 14.24
N LEU A 44 -48.04 38.27 13.98
CA LEU A 44 -46.70 38.69 14.45
C LEU A 44 -46.67 39.19 15.90
N VAL A 45 -47.81 39.43 16.55
CA VAL A 45 -47.87 39.94 17.93
C VAL A 45 -48.08 38.80 18.96
N LEU A 46 -48.82 37.76 18.59
CA LEU A 46 -49.07 36.59 19.47
C LEU A 46 -47.90 35.59 19.54
N SER A 47 -46.85 35.77 18.72
CA SER A 47 -45.63 34.95 18.74
C SER A 47 -44.53 35.52 19.67
N ALA A 48 -44.75 36.67 20.29
CA ALA A 48 -43.75 37.36 21.12
C ALA A 48 -43.76 36.97 22.63
N VAL A 49 -44.78 36.24 23.11
CA VAL A 49 -44.95 35.85 24.53
C VAL A 49 -45.01 34.33 24.67
N GLY A 50 -43.94 33.65 24.24
CA GLY A 50 -43.90 32.18 24.20
C GLY A 50 -42.50 31.54 24.15
N ALA A 51 -41.43 32.30 24.38
CA ALA A 51 -40.06 31.79 24.30
C ALA A 51 -39.14 32.40 25.37
N GLY A 52 -39.28 31.91 26.61
CA GLY A 52 -38.25 32.05 27.65
C GLY A 52 -37.02 31.19 27.35
N GLY A 53 -36.45 31.36 26.16
CA GLY A 53 -35.31 30.58 25.69
C GLY A 53 -34.05 30.98 26.44
N ALA A 54 -33.60 30.13 27.37
CA ALA A 54 -32.33 30.32 28.05
C ALA A 54 -31.21 30.46 27.01
N THR A 55 -30.49 31.59 27.05
CA THR A 55 -29.34 31.83 26.16
C THR A 55 -28.29 30.77 26.44
N ALA A 56 -28.08 29.85 25.49
CA ALA A 56 -27.11 28.78 25.63
C ALA A 56 -25.72 29.36 25.96
N GLU A 57 -25.12 28.85 27.04
CA GLU A 57 -23.83 29.32 27.54
C GLU A 57 -22.74 29.02 26.50
N LYS A 58 -22.20 30.09 25.90
CA LYS A 58 -21.24 29.99 24.79
C LYS A 58 -19.87 29.52 25.27
N GLY A 59 -19.27 28.57 24.56
CA GLY A 59 -17.93 28.06 24.84
C GLY A 59 -17.89 26.55 25.05
N VAL A 60 -16.84 26.08 25.74
CA VAL A 60 -16.58 24.64 25.93
C VAL A 60 -16.30 24.34 27.39
N THR A 61 -17.08 23.42 27.95
CA THR A 61 -16.90 22.84 29.28
C THR A 61 -17.08 21.31 29.21
N TYR A 62 -17.15 20.61 30.34
CA TYR A 62 -17.36 19.17 30.39
C TYR A 62 -18.09 18.73 31.67
N ASP A 63 -18.60 17.50 31.63
CA ASP A 63 -19.07 16.77 32.80
C ASP A 63 -18.55 15.32 32.79
N GLY A 64 -19.00 14.51 33.75
CA GLY A 64 -18.65 13.07 33.84
C GLY A 64 -19.07 12.22 32.63
N ARG A 65 -19.92 12.74 31.73
CA ARG A 65 -20.37 12.04 30.52
C ARG A 65 -19.62 12.48 29.29
N SER A 66 -19.44 13.79 29.07
CA SER A 66 -19.02 14.33 27.77
C SER A 66 -18.48 15.76 27.85
N LEU A 67 -17.81 16.20 26.78
CA LEU A 67 -17.63 17.61 26.47
C LEU A 67 -19.00 18.25 26.19
N ILE A 68 -19.16 19.49 26.63
CA ILE A 68 -20.33 20.34 26.42
C ILE A 68 -19.85 21.52 25.58
N ILE A 69 -20.42 21.69 24.39
CA ILE A 69 -20.09 22.77 23.45
C ILE A 69 -21.37 23.58 23.21
N ASP A 70 -21.33 24.88 23.51
CA ASP A 70 -22.46 25.81 23.45
C ASP A 70 -23.73 25.25 24.13
N GLY A 71 -23.57 24.87 25.41
CA GLY A 71 -24.62 24.28 26.24
C GLY A 71 -25.05 22.84 25.88
N GLN A 72 -24.47 22.22 24.83
CA GLN A 72 -24.91 20.91 24.33
C GLN A 72 -23.83 19.82 24.54
N ARG A 73 -24.19 18.73 25.23
CA ARG A 73 -23.35 17.52 25.32
C ARG A 73 -23.00 17.00 23.92
N LYS A 74 -21.75 16.55 23.71
CA LYS A 74 -21.29 15.99 22.44
C LYS A 74 -20.61 14.62 22.64
N LEU A 75 -21.01 13.66 21.81
CA LEU A 75 -20.19 12.51 21.45
C LEU A 75 -19.44 12.92 20.19
N LEU A 76 -18.11 12.87 20.19
CA LEU A 76 -17.25 13.38 19.11
C LEU A 76 -16.36 12.29 18.52
N PHE A 77 -16.31 12.24 17.19
CA PHE A 77 -15.27 11.51 16.46
C PHE A 77 -14.21 12.48 15.95
N SER A 78 -12.95 12.14 16.19
CA SER A 78 -11.77 12.93 15.86
C SER A 78 -10.82 12.15 14.96
N GLY A 79 -10.06 12.85 14.12
CA GLY A 79 -9.05 12.26 13.25
C GLY A 79 -7.75 13.03 13.26
N SER A 80 -6.64 12.35 13.50
CA SER A 80 -5.32 12.98 13.53
C SER A 80 -4.84 13.30 12.12
N ILE A 81 -4.44 14.55 11.89
CA ILE A 81 -3.79 15.03 10.66
C ILE A 81 -2.65 15.98 11.05
N HIS A 82 -1.42 15.63 10.73
CA HIS A 82 -0.26 16.49 11.03
C HIS A 82 0.08 17.39 9.83
N TYR A 83 -0.11 18.69 9.99
CA TYR A 83 0.10 19.68 8.92
C TYR A 83 1.50 19.64 8.28
N PRO A 84 2.64 19.39 8.99
CA PRO A 84 3.94 19.33 8.35
C PRO A 84 4.23 18.02 7.62
N ARG A 85 3.39 16.99 7.81
CA ARG A 85 3.46 15.70 7.10
C ARG A 85 2.66 15.69 5.78
N SER A 86 2.06 16.82 5.41
CA SER A 86 1.38 17.07 4.15
C SER A 86 1.69 18.48 3.65
N THR A 87 1.16 18.90 2.49
CA THR A 87 1.37 20.27 1.96
C THR A 87 0.10 21.12 2.09
N PRO A 88 0.20 22.47 2.13
CA PRO A 88 -0.97 23.36 2.22
C PRO A 88 -2.02 23.15 1.13
N GLU A 89 -1.63 22.60 -0.01
CA GLU A 89 -2.47 22.29 -1.17
C GLU A 89 -3.22 20.96 -0.97
N MET A 90 -2.69 20.05 -0.15
CA MET A 90 -3.35 18.80 0.24
C MET A 90 -4.37 19.02 1.37
N TRP A 91 -4.12 19.94 2.31
CA TRP A 91 -4.94 20.11 3.52
C TRP A 91 -6.45 20.22 3.21
N PRO A 92 -6.94 21.03 2.25
CA PRO A 92 -8.38 21.12 1.96
C PRO A 92 -8.99 19.77 1.54
N SER A 93 -8.27 18.96 0.76
CA SER A 93 -8.73 17.64 0.31
C SER A 93 -8.74 16.63 1.46
N LEU A 94 -7.71 16.65 2.31
CA LEU A 94 -7.59 15.77 3.48
C LEU A 94 -8.69 16.06 4.50
N ILE A 95 -8.87 17.33 4.87
CA ILE A 95 -9.90 17.79 5.81
C ILE A 95 -11.30 17.46 5.27
N LYS A 96 -11.56 17.68 3.97
CA LYS A 96 -12.83 17.33 3.32
C LYS A 96 -13.12 15.83 3.40
N LYS A 97 -12.17 14.98 3.02
CA LYS A 97 -12.31 13.51 3.10
C LYS A 97 -12.53 13.06 4.55
N THR A 98 -11.84 13.67 5.51
CA THR A 98 -12.02 13.36 6.94
C THR A 98 -13.43 13.74 7.43
N LYS A 99 -13.95 14.91 7.07
CA LYS A 99 -15.35 15.30 7.32
C LYS A 99 -16.34 14.33 6.66
N GLU A 100 -16.12 14.00 5.39
CA GLU A 100 -16.94 13.02 4.64
C GLU A 100 -16.89 11.63 5.25
N GLY A 101 -15.84 11.29 6.00
CA GLY A 101 -15.70 10.08 6.80
C GLY A 101 -16.47 10.08 8.13
N GLY A 102 -17.19 11.15 8.49
CA GLY A 102 -17.96 11.26 9.73
C GLY A 102 -17.19 11.80 10.94
N ILE A 103 -16.02 12.40 10.70
CA ILE A 103 -15.20 13.05 11.73
C ILE A 103 -15.63 14.52 11.90
N GLU A 104 -15.64 15.01 13.14
CA GLU A 104 -16.04 16.38 13.50
C GLU A 104 -14.88 17.22 14.06
N VAL A 105 -13.79 16.56 14.49
CA VAL A 105 -12.64 17.20 15.13
C VAL A 105 -11.37 16.75 14.41
N ILE A 106 -10.47 17.68 14.11
CA ILE A 106 -9.11 17.35 13.67
C ILE A 106 -8.17 17.44 14.87
N ASP A 107 -7.43 16.36 15.11
CA ASP A 107 -6.37 16.31 16.13
C ASP A 107 -5.02 16.62 15.48
N THR A 108 -4.19 17.45 16.12
CA THR A 108 -2.86 17.76 15.59
C THR A 108 -1.87 18.18 16.67
N TYR A 109 -0.62 17.72 16.55
CA TYR A 109 0.49 18.14 17.41
C TYR A 109 1.09 19.50 17.02
N VAL A 110 1.78 20.15 17.96
CA VAL A 110 2.61 21.34 17.67
C VAL A 110 4.10 20.99 17.68
N PHE A 111 4.75 21.15 16.53
CA PHE A 111 6.12 20.65 16.28
C PHE A 111 7.16 21.71 16.65
N TRP A 112 7.55 21.79 17.93
CA TRP A 112 8.44 22.84 18.44
C TRP A 112 9.77 22.95 17.68
N ASN A 113 10.40 21.83 17.30
CA ASN A 113 11.65 21.85 16.53
C ASN A 113 11.54 22.39 15.09
N LEU A 114 10.36 22.34 14.48
CA LEU A 114 10.08 23.05 13.22
C LEU A 114 9.79 24.53 13.45
N HIS A 115 9.01 24.83 14.48
CA HIS A 115 8.58 26.20 14.76
C HIS A 115 9.67 27.07 15.38
N GLU A 116 10.66 26.50 16.07
CA GLU A 116 11.78 27.23 16.69
C GLU A 116 13.12 26.53 16.39
N PRO A 117 13.57 26.45 15.12
CA PRO A 117 14.78 25.73 14.73
C PRO A 117 16.07 26.38 15.24
N LYS A 118 15.98 27.64 15.70
CA LYS A 118 16.98 28.30 16.55
C LYS A 118 16.25 29.07 17.65
N LEU A 119 16.86 29.13 18.83
CA LEU A 119 16.38 29.88 20.00
C LEU A 119 15.86 31.28 19.59
N GLY A 120 14.57 31.53 19.80
CA GLY A 120 13.90 32.81 19.54
C GLY A 120 13.58 33.14 18.07
N GLN A 121 14.00 32.32 17.10
CA GLN A 121 13.68 32.50 15.67
C GLN A 121 12.55 31.57 15.28
N TYR A 122 11.35 32.14 15.08
CA TYR A 122 10.14 31.37 14.83
C TYR A 122 9.81 31.21 13.34
N ASP A 123 9.32 30.02 12.94
CA ASP A 123 8.79 29.75 11.60
C ASP A 123 7.35 29.19 11.65
N PHE A 124 6.50 29.78 10.80
CA PHE A 124 5.10 29.40 10.58
C PHE A 124 4.74 29.51 9.09
N ASN A 125 5.70 29.30 8.17
CA ASN A 125 5.49 29.44 6.72
C ASN A 125 5.23 28.10 6.03
N GLY A 126 4.52 28.13 4.89
CA GLY A 126 4.31 26.95 4.05
C GLY A 126 3.63 25.80 4.80
N ARG A 127 4.25 24.61 4.82
CA ARG A 127 3.72 23.46 5.59
C ARG A 127 3.84 23.58 7.11
N ASN A 128 4.50 24.63 7.61
CA ASN A 128 4.59 24.97 9.03
C ASN A 128 3.51 25.99 9.44
N ASP A 129 2.60 26.41 8.55
CA ASP A 129 1.55 27.39 8.83
C ASP A 129 0.37 26.78 9.60
N LEU A 130 0.57 26.63 10.91
CA LEU A 130 -0.42 26.17 11.89
C LEU A 130 -1.70 27.03 11.86
N VAL A 131 -1.58 28.34 11.64
CA VAL A 131 -2.70 29.28 11.65
C VAL A 131 -3.58 29.06 10.42
N LYS A 132 -3.00 28.95 9.23
CA LYS A 132 -3.71 28.61 7.98
C LYS A 132 -4.35 27.22 8.06
N PHE A 133 -3.65 26.23 8.62
CA PHE A 133 -4.22 24.89 8.80
C PHE A 133 -5.48 24.92 9.68
N ILE A 134 -5.43 25.57 10.85
CA ILE A 134 -6.58 25.68 11.76
C ILE A 134 -7.70 26.55 11.14
N LYS A 135 -7.37 27.58 10.36
CA LYS A 135 -8.36 28.37 9.60
C LYS A 135 -9.04 27.57 8.50
N GLU A 136 -8.37 26.62 7.86
CA GLU A 136 -8.98 25.71 6.88
C GLU A 136 -9.86 24.63 7.54
N ILE A 137 -9.49 24.17 8.75
CA ILE A 137 -10.36 23.29 9.54
C ILE A 137 -11.65 24.05 9.94
N ARG A 138 -11.53 25.34 10.29
CA ARG A 138 -12.66 26.24 10.55
C ARG A 138 -13.50 26.49 9.30
N SER A 139 -12.89 26.72 8.13
CA SER A 139 -13.60 27.01 6.87
C SER A 139 -14.53 25.86 6.47
N GLN A 140 -14.11 24.62 6.74
CA GLN A 140 -14.89 23.42 6.51
C GLN A 140 -15.85 23.07 7.66
N GLY A 141 -15.94 23.87 8.72
CA GLY A 141 -16.87 23.67 9.82
C GLY A 141 -16.58 22.44 10.68
N LEU A 142 -15.29 22.19 10.96
CA LEU A 142 -14.81 21.20 11.93
C LEU A 142 -14.19 21.90 13.14
N TYR A 143 -14.10 21.17 14.26
CA TYR A 143 -13.37 21.59 15.45
C TYR A 143 -11.90 21.13 15.43
N VAL A 144 -11.10 21.61 16.38
CA VAL A 144 -9.69 21.22 16.57
C VAL A 144 -9.42 20.77 18.01
N CYS A 145 -8.71 19.65 18.14
CA CYS A 145 -7.98 19.28 19.35
C CYS A 145 -6.50 19.58 19.12
N LEU A 146 -5.94 20.55 19.85
CA LEU A 146 -4.58 21.03 19.62
C LEU A 146 -3.62 20.47 20.67
N ARG A 147 -2.77 19.53 20.28
CA ARG A 147 -1.82 18.86 21.18
C ARG A 147 -0.51 19.63 21.21
N ILE A 148 -0.47 20.69 22.04
CA ILE A 148 0.63 21.66 22.07
C ILE A 148 1.94 21.05 22.60
N GLY A 149 1.87 19.99 23.42
CA GLY A 149 3.06 19.29 23.92
C GLY A 149 3.81 20.12 24.98
N PRO A 150 5.08 20.52 24.78
CA PRO A 150 5.80 20.56 23.50
C PRO A 150 6.76 19.39 23.26
N PHE A 151 6.86 18.46 24.21
CA PHE A 151 7.16 17.08 23.86
C PHE A 151 5.89 16.44 23.29
N ILE A 152 6.02 15.74 22.16
CA ILE A 152 4.89 15.17 21.41
C ILE A 152 5.10 13.69 21.02
N GLU A 153 6.30 13.14 21.17
CA GLU A 153 6.69 11.80 20.65
C GLU A 153 6.47 11.70 19.12
N ALA A 154 5.29 11.24 18.69
CA ALA A 154 4.77 11.31 17.32
C ALA A 154 5.64 10.66 16.23
N GLU A 155 6.54 9.75 16.61
CA GLU A 155 7.61 9.19 15.78
C GLU A 155 8.45 10.28 15.07
N TRP A 156 8.51 11.45 15.70
CA TRP A 156 9.09 12.67 15.16
C TRP A 156 10.49 12.90 15.74
N ASN A 157 11.37 13.52 14.96
CA ASN A 157 12.76 13.77 15.35
C ASN A 157 12.82 14.44 16.73
N TYR A 158 13.54 13.80 17.66
CA TYR A 158 13.70 14.20 19.06
C TYR A 158 12.40 14.43 19.86
N GLY A 159 11.31 13.77 19.48
CA GLY A 159 10.00 13.88 20.15
C GLY A 159 9.38 15.28 20.03
N GLY A 160 9.78 16.04 19.00
CA GLY A 160 9.39 17.43 18.78
C GLY A 160 10.28 18.48 19.44
N LEU A 161 11.19 18.10 20.36
CA LEU A 161 12.03 19.05 21.08
C LEU A 161 13.17 19.60 20.18
N PRO A 162 13.42 20.92 20.15
CA PRO A 162 14.50 21.49 19.36
C PRO A 162 15.87 21.12 19.93
N PHE A 163 16.81 20.71 19.08
CA PHE A 163 18.13 20.25 19.54
C PHE A 163 18.89 21.29 20.39
N TRP A 164 18.76 22.59 20.10
CA TRP A 164 19.43 23.65 20.87
C TRP A 164 19.04 23.66 22.35
N LEU A 165 17.90 23.05 22.73
CA LEU A 165 17.45 22.95 24.12
C LEU A 165 18.44 22.11 24.96
N ARG A 166 19.05 21.07 24.39
CA ARG A 166 20.08 20.22 25.02
C ARG A 166 21.35 20.98 25.40
N ASP A 167 21.69 22.04 24.66
CA ASP A 167 22.88 22.86 24.89
C ASP A 167 22.67 23.96 25.96
N VAL A 168 21.47 24.08 26.54
CA VAL A 168 21.19 25.03 27.62
C VAL A 168 21.83 24.53 28.93
N PRO A 169 22.61 25.36 29.66
CA PRO A 169 23.25 24.93 30.90
C PRO A 169 22.27 24.37 31.93
N GLY A 170 22.60 23.21 32.51
CA GLY A 170 21.79 22.54 33.53
C GLY A 170 20.47 21.95 33.03
N MET A 171 20.26 21.82 31.72
CA MET A 171 19.06 21.23 31.14
C MET A 171 18.87 19.76 31.54
N VAL A 172 17.64 19.40 31.93
CA VAL A 172 17.15 18.01 32.01
C VAL A 172 15.73 18.02 31.47
N TYR A 173 15.42 17.19 30.47
CA TYR A 173 14.13 17.25 29.79
C TYR A 173 12.99 16.69 30.65
N ARG A 174 11.79 17.28 30.51
CA ARG A 174 10.51 16.76 31.03
C ARG A 174 10.58 16.43 32.52
N THR A 175 11.07 17.36 33.33
CA THR A 175 11.17 17.19 34.78
C THR A 175 11.16 18.53 35.50
N ASP A 176 11.21 18.51 36.82
CA ASP A 176 11.29 19.72 37.65
C ASP A 176 12.70 20.34 37.58
N ASN A 177 12.91 21.06 36.47
CA ASN A 177 14.16 21.66 36.03
C ASN A 177 13.86 23.07 35.51
N GLU A 178 14.38 24.13 36.16
CA GLU A 178 14.03 25.51 35.79
C GLU A 178 14.38 25.88 34.33
N PRO A 179 15.55 25.51 33.76
CA PRO A 179 15.82 25.71 32.33
C PRO A 179 14.75 25.10 31.42
N PHE A 180 14.37 23.84 31.63
CA PHE A 180 13.34 23.17 30.83
C PHE A 180 11.97 23.86 31.00
N LYS A 181 11.55 24.09 32.26
CA LYS A 181 10.27 24.76 32.60
C LYS A 181 10.17 26.15 31.99
N PHE A 182 11.25 26.93 31.99
CA PHE A 182 11.32 28.26 31.37
C PHE A 182 11.09 28.19 29.85
N HIS A 183 11.85 27.35 29.13
CA HIS A 183 11.73 27.25 27.68
C HIS A 183 10.40 26.63 27.24
N MET A 184 9.92 25.59 27.94
CA MET A 184 8.60 25.01 27.72
C MET A 184 7.49 26.06 27.88
N ARG A 185 7.47 26.78 29.02
CA ARG A 185 6.49 27.85 29.25
C ARG A 185 6.55 28.90 28.15
N ARG A 186 7.75 29.34 27.74
CA ARG A 186 7.92 30.34 26.68
C ARG A 186 7.29 29.88 25.37
N PHE A 187 7.53 28.63 24.95
CA PHE A 187 6.97 28.10 23.72
C PHE A 187 5.45 27.89 23.81
N THR A 188 4.95 27.24 24.86
CA THR A 188 3.51 27.04 25.05
C THR A 188 2.77 28.39 25.08
N SER A 189 3.33 29.40 25.76
CA SER A 189 2.77 30.77 25.78
C SER A 189 2.80 31.42 24.39
N LYS A 190 3.89 31.26 23.62
CA LYS A 190 3.99 31.78 22.24
C LYS A 190 2.92 31.18 21.33
N ILE A 191 2.65 29.88 21.43
CA ILE A 191 1.61 29.19 20.65
C ILE A 191 0.21 29.63 21.09
N VAL A 192 -0.11 29.59 22.39
CA VAL A 192 -1.43 30.02 22.88
C VAL A 192 -1.70 31.49 22.54
N ASN A 193 -0.71 32.38 22.69
CA ASN A 193 -0.89 33.80 22.36
C ASN A 193 -1.09 34.05 20.85
N LEU A 194 -0.38 33.33 19.97
CA LEU A 194 -0.59 33.39 18.52
C LEU A 194 -2.03 33.00 18.15
N LEU A 195 -2.52 31.88 18.69
CA LEU A 195 -3.85 31.36 18.40
C LEU A 195 -4.96 32.23 19.03
N LYS A 196 -4.67 32.87 20.17
CA LYS A 196 -5.53 33.90 20.77
C LYS A 196 -5.62 35.16 19.92
N SER A 197 -4.50 35.68 19.38
CA SER A 197 -4.53 36.85 18.49
C SER A 197 -5.28 36.59 17.18
N GLU A 198 -5.36 35.33 16.76
CA GLU A 198 -6.07 34.88 15.56
C GLU A 198 -7.54 34.45 15.82
N GLY A 199 -8.01 34.55 17.08
CA GLY A 199 -9.39 34.20 17.46
C GLY A 199 -9.73 32.73 17.22
N LEU A 200 -8.79 31.82 17.45
CA LEU A 200 -8.92 30.40 17.07
C LEU A 200 -9.43 29.48 18.18
N TYR A 201 -9.50 29.93 19.44
CA TYR A 201 -10.17 29.19 20.51
C TYR A 201 -11.70 29.31 20.41
N ALA A 202 -12.44 28.26 20.80
CA ALA A 202 -13.91 28.27 20.79
C ALA A 202 -14.51 29.34 21.72
N SER A 203 -13.81 29.68 22.82
CA SER A 203 -14.07 30.85 23.67
C SER A 203 -14.05 32.20 22.93
N GLN A 204 -13.49 32.24 21.71
CA GLN A 204 -13.42 33.40 20.81
C GLN A 204 -14.20 33.17 19.50
N GLY A 205 -14.96 32.08 19.38
CA GLY A 205 -15.66 31.69 18.15
C GLY A 205 -14.79 30.99 17.09
N GLY A 206 -13.59 30.52 17.45
CA GLY A 206 -12.73 29.67 16.62
C GLY A 206 -12.98 28.17 16.80
N PRO A 207 -12.25 27.29 16.07
CA PRO A 207 -12.52 25.85 16.07
C PRO A 207 -11.86 25.08 17.23
N ILE A 208 -10.87 25.63 17.95
CA ILE A 208 -10.10 24.87 18.95
C ILE A 208 -10.96 24.67 20.20
N ILE A 209 -11.35 23.42 20.47
CA ILE A 209 -12.22 23.00 21.60
C ILE A 209 -11.45 22.30 22.72
N LEU A 210 -10.21 21.90 22.46
CA LEU A 210 -9.36 21.16 23.39
C LEU A 210 -7.90 21.61 23.22
N SER A 211 -7.11 21.52 24.30
CA SER A 211 -5.65 21.61 24.21
C SER A 211 -4.96 20.57 25.08
N GLN A 212 -3.88 19.94 24.59
CA GLN A 212 -3.06 19.02 25.38
C GLN A 212 -1.74 19.66 25.78
N ILE A 213 -1.35 19.47 27.04
CA ILE A 213 0.00 19.74 27.55
C ILE A 213 0.72 18.41 27.80
N GLU A 214 2.04 18.36 27.55
CA GLU A 214 2.85 17.13 27.54
C GLU A 214 2.34 16.04 26.57
N ASN A 215 3.00 14.89 26.51
CA ASN A 215 2.52 13.69 25.83
C ASN A 215 3.00 12.40 26.51
N GLU A 216 2.07 11.55 26.95
CA GLU A 216 2.31 10.27 27.64
C GLU A 216 3.31 10.33 28.81
N TYR A 217 3.32 11.43 29.57
CA TYR A 217 4.35 11.66 30.57
C TYR A 217 4.35 10.64 31.72
N GLY A 218 3.19 10.05 32.06
CA GLY A 218 3.10 8.94 33.02
C GLY A 218 3.98 7.74 32.68
N ASN A 219 4.34 7.52 31.40
CA ASN A 219 5.27 6.46 30.99
C ASN A 219 6.72 6.69 31.50
N VAL A 220 7.10 7.95 31.79
CA VAL A 220 8.48 8.34 32.15
C VAL A 220 8.60 9.03 33.51
N GLN A 221 7.49 9.51 34.08
CA GLN A 221 7.42 10.21 35.37
C GLN A 221 8.19 9.52 36.50
N ALA A 222 8.06 8.19 36.62
CA ALA A 222 8.74 7.41 37.66
C ALA A 222 10.27 7.50 37.62
N ALA A 223 10.86 7.69 36.43
CA ALA A 223 12.31 7.83 36.25
C ALA A 223 12.86 9.15 36.85
N PHE A 224 11.98 10.10 37.19
CA PHE A 224 12.30 11.40 37.79
C PHE A 224 11.86 11.51 39.26
N ARG A 225 11.29 10.45 39.85
CA ARG A 225 10.82 10.40 41.25
C ARG A 225 9.94 11.61 41.62
N GLU A 226 10.24 12.30 42.72
CA GLU A 226 9.48 13.43 43.26
C GLU A 226 9.40 14.60 42.26
N LYS A 227 10.47 14.81 41.48
CA LYS A 227 10.53 15.83 40.42
C LYS A 227 9.54 15.54 39.28
N GLY A 228 9.24 14.28 39.00
CA GLY A 228 8.21 13.91 38.03
C GLY A 228 6.82 14.37 38.47
N ALA A 229 6.44 14.09 39.72
CA ALA A 229 5.16 14.51 40.28
C ALA A 229 5.05 16.04 40.46
N SER A 230 6.15 16.72 40.81
CA SER A 230 6.20 18.19 40.88
C SER A 230 6.02 18.82 39.48
N TYR A 231 6.71 18.26 38.47
CA TYR A 231 6.62 18.72 37.08
C TYR A 231 5.20 18.59 36.49
N VAL A 232 4.49 17.48 36.73
CA VAL A 232 3.08 17.31 36.29
C VAL A 232 2.18 18.40 36.86
N LYS A 233 2.31 18.68 38.17
CA LYS A 233 1.56 19.73 38.86
C LYS A 233 1.90 21.12 38.31
N TRP A 234 3.17 21.39 38.04
CA TRP A 234 3.60 22.63 37.40
C TRP A 234 3.08 22.77 35.96
N ALA A 235 3.12 21.71 35.15
CA ALA A 235 2.73 21.74 33.74
C ALA A 235 1.23 21.97 33.57
N ALA A 236 0.40 21.26 34.35
CA ALA A 236 -1.04 21.46 34.41
C ALA A 236 -1.39 22.90 34.85
N LYS A 237 -0.79 23.39 35.95
CA LYS A 237 -1.01 24.76 36.46
C LYS A 237 -0.56 25.83 35.46
N MET A 238 0.56 25.59 34.75
CA MET A 238 1.07 26.49 33.72
C MET A 238 0.11 26.57 32.53
N ALA A 239 -0.32 25.42 32.00
CA ALA A 239 -1.22 25.35 30.84
C ALA A 239 -2.58 25.99 31.11
N VAL A 240 -3.23 25.62 32.22
CA VAL A 240 -4.52 26.20 32.65
C VAL A 240 -4.37 27.71 32.93
N GLY A 241 -3.23 28.12 33.49
CA GLY A 241 -2.87 29.53 33.70
C GLY A 241 -2.75 30.38 32.43
N LEU A 242 -2.66 29.78 31.24
CA LEU A 242 -2.70 30.50 29.96
C LEU A 242 -4.13 30.90 29.54
N GLN A 243 -5.16 30.48 30.29
CA GLN A 243 -6.56 30.91 30.16
C GLN A 243 -7.10 30.82 28.72
N THR A 244 -6.97 29.65 28.08
CA THR A 244 -7.48 29.37 26.73
C THR A 244 -9.01 29.48 26.62
N GLY A 245 -9.73 29.33 27.73
CA GLY A 245 -11.21 29.28 27.75
C GLY A 245 -11.78 28.00 27.16
N VAL A 246 -10.96 26.94 27.04
CA VAL A 246 -11.38 25.59 26.66
C VAL A 246 -10.63 24.54 27.51
N PRO A 247 -11.16 23.32 27.68
CA PRO A 247 -10.55 22.31 28.54
C PRO A 247 -9.14 21.89 28.11
N TRP A 248 -8.31 21.58 29.11
CA TRP A 248 -6.99 20.99 28.92
C TRP A 248 -7.01 19.49 29.20
N ILE A 249 -6.18 18.74 28.46
CA ILE A 249 -6.07 17.28 28.56
C ILE A 249 -4.60 16.84 28.71
N MET A 250 -4.40 15.61 29.22
CA MET A 250 -3.09 14.92 29.28
C MET A 250 -3.28 13.42 29.02
N CYS A 251 -2.65 12.88 27.97
CA CYS A 251 -2.74 11.46 27.64
C CYS A 251 -1.79 10.59 28.51
N LYS A 252 -2.25 9.37 28.84
CA LYS A 252 -1.60 8.43 29.77
C LYS A 252 -1.06 9.09 31.06
N GLN A 253 -1.87 9.96 31.67
CA GLN A 253 -1.51 10.68 32.90
C GLN A 253 -2.52 10.41 34.05
N PRO A 254 -2.39 9.31 34.81
CA PRO A 254 -3.39 8.92 35.82
C PRO A 254 -3.60 9.98 36.93
N ASP A 255 -2.58 10.73 37.29
CA ASP A 255 -2.58 11.78 38.33
C ASP A 255 -2.74 13.21 37.77
N ALA A 256 -3.25 13.37 36.54
CA ALA A 256 -3.52 14.68 35.92
C ALA A 256 -4.37 15.59 36.86
N PRO A 257 -3.83 16.71 37.36
CA PRO A 257 -4.52 17.56 38.34
C PRO A 257 -5.73 18.26 37.74
N ASP A 258 -6.78 18.48 38.54
CA ASP A 258 -7.94 19.27 38.12
C ASP A 258 -7.55 20.71 37.73
N PRO A 259 -8.16 21.30 36.68
CA PRO A 259 -9.25 20.77 35.83
C PRO A 259 -8.79 19.94 34.61
N VAL A 260 -7.54 19.43 34.57
CA VAL A 260 -7.01 18.73 33.39
C VAL A 260 -7.58 17.31 33.27
N ILE A 261 -8.07 16.94 32.09
CA ILE A 261 -8.66 15.62 31.83
C ILE A 261 -7.57 14.60 31.47
N ASN A 262 -7.50 13.47 32.18
CA ASN A 262 -6.63 12.36 31.79
C ASN A 262 -7.28 11.52 30.67
N THR A 263 -6.53 11.21 29.62
CA THR A 263 -7.04 10.51 28.43
C THR A 263 -6.24 9.24 28.11
N CYS A 264 -6.84 8.33 27.34
CA CYS A 264 -6.22 7.06 26.95
C CYS A 264 -5.63 7.10 25.54
N ASN A 265 -4.52 6.38 25.35
CA ASN A 265 -3.87 6.10 24.07
C ASN A 265 -3.60 4.60 23.95
N GLY A 266 -3.71 4.04 22.74
CA GLY A 266 -3.49 2.61 22.46
C GLY A 266 -4.53 2.04 21.50
N MET A 267 -4.41 0.76 21.12
CA MET A 267 -5.40 0.10 20.24
C MET A 267 -6.71 -0.28 20.95
N ARG A 268 -6.71 -0.40 22.29
CA ARG A 268 -7.76 -1.14 23.03
C ARG A 268 -8.28 -0.41 24.27
N CYS A 269 -8.45 0.91 24.24
CA CYS A 269 -8.91 1.65 25.43
C CYS A 269 -10.34 1.27 25.90
N GLY A 270 -11.17 0.67 25.02
CA GLY A 270 -12.44 0.04 25.42
C GLY A 270 -12.28 -1.21 26.33
N GLU A 271 -11.10 -1.83 26.36
CA GLU A 271 -10.74 -2.89 27.31
C GLU A 271 -9.84 -2.39 28.43
N THR A 272 -8.84 -1.57 28.09
CA THR A 272 -7.68 -1.27 28.94
C THR A 272 -7.76 0.05 29.73
N PHE A 273 -8.68 0.96 29.41
CA PHE A 273 -8.79 2.23 30.15
C PHE A 273 -9.73 2.08 31.35
N PRO A 274 -9.24 2.13 32.60
CA PRO A 274 -10.10 2.08 33.80
C PRO A 274 -11.12 3.23 33.77
N GLY A 275 -10.66 4.44 33.49
CA GLY A 275 -11.50 5.61 33.34
C GLY A 275 -10.76 6.92 33.61
N PRO A 276 -11.47 8.05 33.56
CA PRO A 276 -10.95 9.32 34.07
C PRO A 276 -10.67 9.24 35.58
N ASN A 277 -9.76 10.08 36.07
CA ASN A 277 -9.31 10.10 37.46
C ASN A 277 -10.23 10.88 38.42
N SER A 278 -11.37 11.35 37.92
CA SER A 278 -12.45 11.99 38.68
C SER A 278 -13.78 11.67 38.00
N PRO A 279 -14.87 11.39 38.73
CA PRO A 279 -16.18 11.10 38.15
C PRO A 279 -16.80 12.30 37.41
N ASN A 280 -16.26 13.51 37.59
CA ASN A 280 -16.71 14.74 36.94
C ASN A 280 -16.04 15.00 35.58
N LYS A 281 -15.18 14.10 35.10
CA LYS A 281 -14.45 14.21 33.82
C LYS A 281 -14.97 13.19 32.80
N PRO A 282 -14.98 13.52 31.49
CA PRO A 282 -15.47 12.61 30.45
C PRO A 282 -14.45 11.51 30.09
N LYS A 283 -14.94 10.35 29.64
CA LYS A 283 -14.06 9.26 29.16
C LYS A 283 -13.62 9.51 27.72
N MET A 284 -12.35 9.90 27.55
CA MET A 284 -11.77 10.31 26.26
C MET A 284 -10.59 9.41 25.82
N TRP A 285 -10.54 9.09 24.53
CA TRP A 285 -9.49 8.33 23.86
C TRP A 285 -8.80 9.22 22.83
N THR A 286 -7.58 9.65 23.13
CA THR A 286 -6.79 10.61 22.33
C THR A 286 -5.98 9.96 21.21
N GLU A 287 -5.72 8.65 21.28
CA GLU A 287 -5.11 7.90 20.18
C GLU A 287 -5.63 6.48 20.07
N ASP A 288 -6.63 6.26 19.22
CA ASP A 288 -7.00 4.93 18.72
C ASP A 288 -6.06 4.59 17.55
N TRP A 289 -5.06 3.75 17.84
CA TRP A 289 -3.97 3.45 16.91
C TRP A 289 -4.48 2.68 15.67
N THR A 290 -4.69 3.36 14.55
CA THR A 290 -5.29 2.79 13.32
C THR A 290 -4.39 1.80 12.58
N SER A 291 -3.13 1.74 12.99
CA SER A 291 -2.02 0.91 12.55
C SER A 291 -0.95 0.99 13.66
N PHE A 292 0.26 0.54 13.38
CA PHE A 292 1.43 0.93 14.14
C PHE A 292 2.44 1.60 13.20
N PHE A 293 3.44 2.26 13.76
CA PHE A 293 4.51 2.87 12.99
C PHE A 293 5.35 1.84 12.22
N GLN A 294 6.17 2.30 11.28
CA GLN A 294 7.08 1.46 10.51
C GLN A 294 8.52 2.04 10.54
N VAL A 295 9.50 1.14 10.59
CA VAL A 295 10.94 1.43 10.62
C VAL A 295 11.65 0.71 9.48
N TYR A 296 12.82 1.19 9.06
CA TYR A 296 13.63 0.52 8.05
C TYR A 296 14.03 -0.89 8.53
N GLY A 297 14.01 -1.87 7.62
CA GLY A 297 14.18 -3.29 7.94
C GLY A 297 12.93 -4.00 8.49
N ALA A 298 11.81 -3.30 8.72
CA ALA A 298 10.56 -3.89 9.24
C ALA A 298 9.39 -3.87 8.23
N PRO A 299 8.52 -4.90 8.23
CA PRO A 299 7.25 -4.89 7.49
C PRO A 299 6.21 -3.98 8.19
N PRO A 300 5.17 -3.52 7.47
CA PRO A 300 4.11 -2.68 8.06
C PRO A 300 3.19 -3.48 8.99
N TYR A 301 2.85 -2.92 10.15
CA TYR A 301 1.84 -3.48 11.04
C TYR A 301 0.41 -3.19 10.54
N ILE A 302 -0.32 -4.23 10.13
CA ILE A 302 -1.68 -4.09 9.60
C ILE A 302 -2.72 -4.34 10.70
N ARG A 303 -3.45 -3.29 11.08
CA ARG A 303 -4.68 -3.40 11.88
C ARG A 303 -5.90 -3.40 10.96
N SER A 304 -6.84 -4.32 11.19
CA SER A 304 -8.05 -4.48 10.37
C SER A 304 -9.06 -3.33 10.58
N ALA A 305 -10.12 -3.27 9.77
CA ALA A 305 -11.18 -2.28 9.98
C ALA A 305 -12.12 -2.71 11.12
N GLU A 306 -12.33 -4.02 11.19
CA GLU A 306 -13.21 -4.75 12.10
C GLU A 306 -12.76 -4.63 13.57
N ASP A 307 -11.45 -4.69 13.81
CA ASP A 307 -10.83 -4.56 15.15
C ASP A 307 -10.89 -3.12 15.68
N ILE A 308 -10.61 -2.13 14.83
CA ILE A 308 -10.78 -0.71 15.16
C ILE A 308 -12.24 -0.44 15.49
N ALA A 309 -13.17 -0.92 14.64
CA ALA A 309 -14.60 -0.76 14.87
C ALA A 309 -15.07 -1.45 16.17
N PHE A 310 -14.56 -2.66 16.47
CA PHE A 310 -14.85 -3.38 17.71
C PHE A 310 -14.44 -2.58 18.95
N HIS A 311 -13.18 -2.12 19.02
CA HIS A 311 -12.70 -1.41 20.20
C HIS A 311 -13.29 0.01 20.32
N ALA A 312 -13.54 0.71 19.21
CA ALA A 312 -14.24 2.00 19.20
C ALA A 312 -15.70 1.86 19.69
N ALA A 313 -16.45 0.88 19.20
CA ALA A 313 -17.81 0.59 19.67
C ALA A 313 -17.82 0.19 21.15
N LEU A 314 -16.87 -0.64 21.60
CA LEU A 314 -16.75 -1.05 23.01
C LEU A 314 -16.41 0.14 23.93
N PHE A 315 -15.62 1.10 23.45
CA PHE A 315 -15.31 2.31 24.19
C PHE A 315 -16.54 3.20 24.38
N VAL A 316 -17.31 3.46 23.32
CA VAL A 316 -18.59 4.19 23.41
C VAL A 316 -19.60 3.47 24.30
N ALA A 317 -19.74 2.15 24.14
CA ALA A 317 -20.59 1.31 24.99
C ALA A 317 -20.25 1.41 26.49
N LYS A 318 -18.98 1.70 26.83
CA LYS A 318 -18.47 1.93 28.20
C LYS A 318 -18.31 3.43 28.54
N ASN A 319 -19.32 4.24 28.21
CA ASN A 319 -19.39 5.68 28.48
C ASN A 319 -18.30 6.54 27.82
N GLY A 320 -17.66 6.06 26.75
CA GLY A 320 -16.85 6.89 25.88
C GLY A 320 -17.66 8.05 25.28
N SER A 321 -17.02 9.20 25.09
CA SER A 321 -17.61 10.38 24.43
C SER A 321 -16.66 11.10 23.47
N TYR A 322 -15.38 10.75 23.45
CA TYR A 322 -14.40 11.27 22.48
C TYR A 322 -13.48 10.13 22.04
N ILE A 323 -13.38 9.90 20.73
CA ILE A 323 -12.40 8.97 20.12
C ILE A 323 -11.64 9.72 19.02
N ASN A 324 -10.32 9.72 19.10
CA ASN A 324 -9.44 10.24 18.05
C ASN A 324 -8.64 9.13 17.38
N TYR A 325 -8.80 8.98 16.06
CA TYR A 325 -8.03 8.04 15.26
C TYR A 325 -6.62 8.54 15.02
N TYR A 326 -5.62 7.79 15.48
CA TYR A 326 -4.21 8.10 15.35
C TYR A 326 -3.49 7.05 14.47
N MET A 327 -3.16 7.32 13.21
CA MET A 327 -3.50 8.51 12.40
C MET A 327 -4.81 8.33 11.65
N TYR A 328 -5.49 9.43 11.30
CA TYR A 328 -6.54 9.43 10.28
C TYR A 328 -5.94 9.67 8.88
N HIS A 329 -5.01 10.62 8.78
CA HIS A 329 -4.04 10.73 7.69
C HIS A 329 -2.63 10.85 8.30
N GLY A 330 -1.73 9.93 7.95
CA GLY A 330 -0.35 9.98 8.43
C GLY A 330 0.54 10.93 7.63
N GLY A 331 0.59 10.76 6.31
CA GLY A 331 1.41 11.57 5.40
C GLY A 331 2.87 11.12 5.34
N THR A 332 3.80 12.07 5.18
CA THR A 332 5.22 11.80 4.92
C THR A 332 6.14 12.63 5.83
N ASN A 333 7.18 12.02 6.39
CA ASN A 333 8.26 12.65 7.17
C ASN A 333 9.24 13.41 6.26
N PHE A 334 8.80 14.52 5.65
CA PHE A 334 9.63 15.28 4.71
C PHE A 334 10.95 15.78 5.30
N GLY A 335 12.04 15.65 4.54
CA GLY A 335 13.40 15.95 4.99
C GLY A 335 13.92 14.96 6.03
N ARG A 336 14.59 15.47 7.06
CA ARG A 336 15.24 14.69 8.13
C ARG A 336 14.40 14.51 9.40
N THR A 337 13.09 14.71 9.30
CA THR A 337 12.19 14.92 10.46
C THR A 337 11.64 13.66 11.13
N SER A 338 11.94 12.46 10.62
CA SER A 338 11.61 11.20 11.30
C SER A 338 12.49 10.94 12.54
N SER A 339 11.97 10.20 13.51
CA SER A 339 12.74 9.66 14.64
C SER A 339 13.76 8.58 14.20
N SER A 340 14.64 8.20 15.12
CA SER A 340 15.59 7.08 15.06
C SER A 340 15.04 5.82 14.34
N TYR A 341 15.55 5.56 13.12
CA TYR A 341 15.20 4.45 12.20
C TYR A 341 13.79 4.45 11.56
N PHE A 342 12.96 5.48 11.78
CA PHE A 342 11.62 5.53 11.19
C PHE A 342 11.66 5.89 9.69
N ILE A 343 10.82 5.23 8.89
CA ILE A 343 10.77 5.42 7.44
C ILE A 343 10.20 6.79 7.06
N THR A 344 10.31 7.15 5.78
CA THR A 344 9.83 8.43 5.26
C THR A 344 8.32 8.48 5.14
N GLY A 345 7.64 7.41 4.71
CA GLY A 345 6.18 7.31 4.81
C GLY A 345 5.70 7.20 6.26
N TYR A 346 4.55 7.78 6.60
CA TYR A 346 4.00 7.71 7.96
C TYR A 346 2.56 7.21 7.95
N TYR A 347 2.29 6.16 8.74
CA TYR A 347 0.95 5.58 8.93
C TYR A 347 0.18 5.30 7.62
N ASP A 348 0.83 4.75 6.59
CA ASP A 348 0.20 4.47 5.28
C ASP A 348 -1.06 3.58 5.37
N GLN A 349 -1.17 2.76 6.43
CA GLN A 349 -2.31 1.88 6.69
C GLN A 349 -3.52 2.60 7.35
N ALA A 350 -3.47 3.92 7.54
CA ALA A 350 -4.55 4.76 8.06
C ALA A 350 -5.77 4.82 7.12
N PRO A 351 -6.93 5.34 7.57
CA PRO A 351 -8.12 5.56 6.72
C PRO A 351 -7.85 6.40 5.46
N LEU A 352 -7.01 7.43 5.58
CA LEU A 352 -6.40 8.14 4.46
C LEU A 352 -4.92 7.80 4.42
N ASP A 353 -4.44 7.31 3.28
CA ASP A 353 -3.07 6.80 3.14
C ASP A 353 -2.00 7.92 3.05
N GLU A 354 -0.72 7.57 2.85
CA GLU A 354 0.38 8.55 2.70
C GLU A 354 0.07 9.65 1.65
N TYR A 355 -0.68 9.27 0.60
CA TYR A 355 -0.99 10.08 -0.57
C TYR A 355 -2.35 10.78 -0.45
N GLY A 356 -3.07 10.59 0.66
CA GLY A 356 -4.41 11.13 0.88
C GLY A 356 -5.51 10.43 0.09
N LEU A 357 -5.29 9.18 -0.35
CA LEU A 357 -6.29 8.34 -1.00
C LEU A 357 -7.08 7.54 0.06
N LEU A 358 -8.32 7.18 -0.26
CA LEU A 358 -9.19 6.43 0.65
C LEU A 358 -8.73 4.97 0.75
N ARG A 359 -8.36 4.50 1.95
CA ARG A 359 -7.94 3.10 2.17
C ARG A 359 -9.16 2.25 2.54
N GLN A 360 -9.71 1.52 1.58
CA GLN A 360 -10.91 0.70 1.76
C GLN A 360 -10.55 -0.75 2.12
N PRO A 361 -11.27 -1.38 3.08
CA PRO A 361 -12.58 -0.97 3.59
C PRO A 361 -12.51 -0.07 4.83
N LYS A 362 -11.33 0.22 5.37
CA LYS A 362 -11.14 0.90 6.67
C LYS A 362 -11.84 2.25 6.75
N TYR A 363 -11.69 3.11 5.73
CA TYR A 363 -12.34 4.41 5.68
C TYR A 363 -13.88 4.30 5.73
N GLY A 364 -14.46 3.48 4.85
CA GLY A 364 -15.92 3.33 4.76
C GLY A 364 -16.54 2.59 5.96
N HIS A 365 -15.88 1.56 6.49
CA HIS A 365 -16.39 0.77 7.62
C HIS A 365 -16.46 1.58 8.92
N LEU A 366 -15.47 2.47 9.13
CA LEU A 366 -15.51 3.44 10.22
C LEU A 366 -16.55 4.53 9.97
N LYS A 367 -16.73 5.00 8.72
CA LYS A 367 -17.83 5.93 8.37
C LYS A 367 -19.22 5.34 8.68
N GLU A 368 -19.44 4.05 8.41
CA GLU A 368 -20.68 3.34 8.76
C GLU A 368 -20.87 3.26 10.30
N LEU A 369 -19.80 2.96 11.06
CA LEU A 369 -19.81 3.01 12.52
C LEU A 369 -20.15 4.41 13.07
N HIS A 370 -19.53 5.46 12.53
CA HIS A 370 -19.78 6.84 12.95
C HIS A 370 -21.25 7.21 12.74
N ALA A 371 -21.82 6.86 11.58
CA ALA A 371 -23.24 7.10 11.29
C ALA A 371 -24.16 6.36 12.27
N ALA A 372 -23.87 5.10 12.60
CA ALA A 372 -24.68 4.29 13.51
C ALA A 372 -24.62 4.77 14.98
N ILE A 373 -23.46 5.27 15.43
CA ILE A 373 -23.31 5.86 16.77
C ILE A 373 -23.94 7.28 16.80
N LYS A 374 -23.89 8.03 15.68
CA LYS A 374 -24.51 9.36 15.59
C LYS A 374 -26.03 9.31 15.58
N SER A 375 -26.64 8.36 14.88
CA SER A 375 -28.10 8.15 14.88
C SER A 375 -28.65 7.65 16.24
N THR A 376 -27.77 7.31 17.18
CA THR A 376 -28.08 6.87 18.55
C THR A 376 -27.46 7.76 19.63
N ALA A 377 -26.96 8.95 19.27
CA ALA A 377 -26.23 9.83 20.18
C ALA A 377 -27.06 10.37 21.36
N ASN A 378 -28.37 10.60 21.18
CA ASN A 378 -29.24 11.14 22.24
C ASN A 378 -29.34 10.21 23.48
N PRO A 379 -29.77 8.94 23.36
CA PRO A 379 -29.75 8.02 24.51
C PRO A 379 -28.33 7.72 25.00
N LEU A 380 -27.32 7.72 24.13
CA LEU A 380 -25.92 7.60 24.56
C LEU A 380 -25.46 8.73 25.49
N LEU A 381 -25.97 9.96 25.32
CA LEU A 381 -25.53 11.14 26.08
C LEU A 381 -26.43 11.49 27.27
N HIS A 382 -27.67 11.01 27.29
CA HIS A 382 -28.67 11.38 28.30
C HIS A 382 -29.33 10.18 29.01
N GLY A 383 -29.33 8.99 28.42
CA GLY A 383 -29.91 7.78 29.00
C GLY A 383 -29.07 7.20 30.14
N LYS A 384 -29.73 6.52 31.08
CA LYS A 384 -29.07 5.75 32.14
C LYS A 384 -28.45 4.49 31.55
N GLN A 385 -27.18 4.25 31.84
CA GLN A 385 -26.49 3.02 31.45
C GLN A 385 -26.88 1.86 32.38
N THR A 386 -27.20 0.71 31.79
CA THR A 386 -27.36 -0.60 32.47
C THR A 386 -26.51 -1.63 31.74
N ILE A 387 -25.78 -2.47 32.49
CA ILE A 387 -24.97 -3.56 31.94
C ILE A 387 -25.65 -4.89 32.28
N LEU A 388 -25.86 -5.76 31.28
CA LEU A 388 -26.46 -7.07 31.45
C LEU A 388 -25.48 -8.15 30.97
N SER A 389 -25.39 -9.26 31.73
CA SER A 389 -24.76 -10.49 31.23
C SER A 389 -25.76 -11.24 30.34
N LEU A 390 -25.30 -11.70 29.19
CA LEU A 390 -26.10 -12.47 28.22
C LEU A 390 -25.55 -13.89 28.00
N GLY A 391 -24.40 -14.20 28.60
CA GLY A 391 -23.67 -15.45 28.46
C GLY A 391 -22.22 -15.31 28.92
N PRO A 392 -21.44 -16.40 29.00
CA PRO A 392 -20.07 -16.38 29.55
C PRO A 392 -19.10 -15.43 28.84
N MET A 393 -19.36 -15.09 27.57
CA MET A 393 -18.57 -14.14 26.78
C MET A 393 -19.45 -13.06 26.12
N GLN A 394 -20.68 -12.88 26.59
CA GLN A 394 -21.70 -12.04 25.93
C GLN A 394 -22.31 -11.02 26.91
N GLN A 395 -22.42 -9.76 26.48
CA GLN A 395 -22.87 -8.65 27.32
C GLN A 395 -23.75 -7.67 26.54
N ALA A 396 -24.73 -7.06 27.19
CA ALA A 396 -25.41 -5.86 26.69
C ALA A 396 -24.95 -4.63 27.49
N TYR A 397 -24.66 -3.55 26.79
CA TYR A 397 -24.58 -2.20 27.37
C TYR A 397 -25.79 -1.42 26.85
N VAL A 398 -26.78 -1.19 27.71
CA VAL A 398 -28.05 -0.54 27.38
C VAL A 398 -28.01 0.89 27.92
N PHE A 399 -28.41 1.86 27.10
CA PHE A 399 -28.60 3.24 27.49
C PHE A 399 -30.05 3.62 27.25
N GLU A 400 -30.79 3.98 28.30
CA GLU A 400 -32.19 4.35 28.16
C GLU A 400 -32.67 5.41 29.16
N ASP A 401 -33.58 6.26 28.71
CA ASP A 401 -34.42 7.13 29.53
C ASP A 401 -35.71 7.47 28.77
N ALA A 402 -36.79 7.75 29.50
CA ALA A 402 -38.12 8.05 28.95
C ALA A 402 -38.14 9.24 27.98
N ARG A 403 -37.19 10.19 28.08
CA ARG A 403 -37.05 11.34 27.18
C ARG A 403 -35.98 11.13 26.10
N SER A 404 -35.00 10.28 26.34
CA SER A 404 -33.87 10.09 25.40
C SER A 404 -34.07 8.96 24.38
N GLY A 405 -34.97 8.02 24.65
CA GLY A 405 -35.11 6.78 23.89
C GLY A 405 -34.19 5.68 24.42
N CYS A 406 -33.87 4.69 23.58
CA CYS A 406 -33.08 3.50 23.96
C CYS A 406 -32.04 3.15 22.88
N VAL A 407 -30.83 2.76 23.29
CA VAL A 407 -29.85 2.08 22.43
C VAL A 407 -29.14 0.97 23.22
N ALA A 408 -28.86 -0.16 22.57
CA ALA A 408 -28.12 -1.26 23.17
C ALA A 408 -26.94 -1.69 22.30
N PHE A 409 -25.80 -1.99 22.95
CA PHE A 409 -24.62 -2.58 22.33
C PHE A 409 -24.53 -4.02 22.80
N LEU A 410 -24.85 -4.97 21.91
CA LEU A 410 -24.70 -6.39 22.16
C LEU A 410 -23.29 -6.82 21.77
N VAL A 411 -22.53 -7.39 22.71
CA VAL A 411 -21.12 -7.75 22.53
C VAL A 411 -20.99 -9.27 22.50
N ASN A 412 -20.33 -9.81 21.47
CA ASN A 412 -19.83 -11.19 21.45
C ASN A 412 -18.31 -11.19 21.55
N ASN A 413 -17.74 -11.67 22.67
CA ASN A 413 -16.30 -11.80 22.84
C ASN A 413 -15.72 -13.16 22.40
N ASP A 414 -16.55 -14.14 22.02
CA ASP A 414 -16.05 -15.41 21.47
C ASP A 414 -15.26 -15.12 20.19
N GLY A 415 -14.00 -15.57 20.13
CA GLY A 415 -13.09 -15.33 19.00
C GLY A 415 -13.22 -16.34 17.85
N ARG A 416 -14.16 -17.29 17.92
CA ARG A 416 -14.33 -18.38 16.95
C ARG A 416 -15.78 -18.65 16.54
N LYS A 417 -16.76 -18.42 17.42
CA LYS A 417 -18.17 -18.78 17.18
C LYS A 417 -19.07 -17.58 16.86
N VAL A 418 -19.95 -17.78 15.89
CA VAL A 418 -21.20 -17.01 15.79
C VAL A 418 -22.10 -17.46 16.95
N ILE A 419 -22.72 -16.51 17.66
CA ILE A 419 -23.55 -16.78 18.84
C ILE A 419 -24.91 -16.10 18.66
N GLN A 420 -25.99 -16.86 18.90
CA GLN A 420 -27.32 -16.27 19.09
C GLN A 420 -27.45 -15.70 20.50
N ILE A 421 -27.86 -14.44 20.58
CA ILE A 421 -28.07 -13.69 21.81
C ILE A 421 -29.55 -13.36 21.93
N GLN A 422 -30.16 -13.71 23.06
CA GLN A 422 -31.53 -13.29 23.41
C GLN A 422 -31.48 -11.95 24.14
N PHE A 423 -32.17 -10.94 23.63
CA PHE A 423 -32.25 -9.62 24.26
C PHE A 423 -33.62 -8.97 24.02
N ARG A 424 -34.33 -8.61 25.09
CA ARG A 424 -35.67 -8.00 25.08
C ARG A 424 -36.64 -8.71 24.12
N ASN A 425 -36.79 -10.02 24.29
CA ASN A 425 -37.68 -10.90 23.51
C ASN A 425 -37.38 -10.96 21.99
N ASN A 426 -36.16 -10.60 21.58
CA ASN A 426 -35.68 -10.71 20.21
C ASN A 426 -34.35 -11.50 20.19
N ALA A 427 -34.13 -12.32 19.18
CA ALA A 427 -32.90 -13.09 18.97
C ALA A 427 -31.99 -12.36 17.96
N TYR A 428 -30.70 -12.26 18.26
CA TYR A 428 -29.70 -11.62 17.40
C TYR A 428 -28.52 -12.56 17.17
N SER A 429 -28.14 -12.77 15.91
CA SER A 429 -26.96 -13.57 15.55
C SER A 429 -25.74 -12.66 15.42
N LEU A 430 -24.74 -12.80 16.30
CA LEU A 430 -23.50 -12.01 16.26
C LEU A 430 -22.29 -12.87 15.90
N ARG A 431 -21.45 -12.36 15.00
CA ARG A 431 -20.20 -12.96 14.54
C ARG A 431 -19.15 -13.06 15.67
N PRO A 432 -18.07 -13.84 15.48
CA PRO A 432 -16.94 -13.83 16.41
C PRO A 432 -16.36 -12.43 16.57
N LYS A 433 -16.00 -12.06 17.81
CA LYS A 433 -15.43 -10.75 18.19
C LYS A 433 -16.14 -9.56 17.52
N SER A 434 -17.47 -9.51 17.63
CA SER A 434 -18.30 -8.43 17.09
C SER A 434 -19.12 -7.69 18.16
N ILE A 435 -19.53 -6.47 17.82
CA ILE A 435 -20.54 -5.71 18.58
C ILE A 435 -21.65 -5.31 17.61
N GLY A 436 -22.89 -5.68 17.95
CA GLY A 436 -24.11 -5.23 17.28
C GLY A 436 -24.69 -3.99 17.97
N ILE A 437 -25.00 -2.94 17.19
CA ILE A 437 -25.60 -1.70 17.67
C ILE A 437 -27.10 -1.72 17.37
N LEU A 438 -27.93 -1.72 18.42
CA LEU A 438 -29.39 -1.76 18.34
C LEU A 438 -30.00 -0.37 18.55
N GLN A 439 -30.47 0.27 17.48
CA GLN A 439 -31.30 1.47 17.58
C GLN A 439 -32.66 1.11 18.20
N ASN A 440 -33.17 1.99 19.07
CA ASN A 440 -34.39 1.78 19.86
C ASN A 440 -34.38 0.47 20.66
N CYS A 441 -33.17 -0.06 20.97
CA CYS A 441 -32.96 -1.36 21.59
C CYS A 441 -33.62 -2.55 20.86
N LYS A 442 -33.89 -2.42 19.55
CA LYS A 442 -34.56 -3.45 18.73
C LYS A 442 -33.95 -3.62 17.33
N THR A 443 -33.60 -2.55 16.64
CA THR A 443 -33.16 -2.63 15.23
C THR A 443 -31.64 -2.66 15.14
N LEU A 444 -31.07 -3.79 14.71
CA LEU A 444 -29.64 -3.93 14.45
C LEU A 444 -29.24 -3.08 13.23
N ILE A 445 -28.64 -1.92 13.48
CA ILE A 445 -28.25 -0.95 12.43
C ILE A 445 -26.79 -1.11 11.98
N TYR A 446 -25.94 -1.75 12.78
CA TYR A 446 -24.52 -1.96 12.48
C TYR A 446 -23.94 -3.14 13.27
N GLU A 447 -22.99 -3.87 12.68
CA GLU A 447 -22.18 -4.88 13.36
C GLU A 447 -20.70 -4.70 13.01
N THR A 448 -19.81 -4.63 14.01
CA THR A 448 -18.38 -4.30 13.81
C THR A 448 -17.62 -5.30 12.94
N ALA A 449 -18.08 -6.55 12.85
CA ALA A 449 -17.51 -7.62 12.00
C ALA A 449 -18.28 -7.83 10.67
N LYS A 450 -19.19 -6.91 10.31
CA LYS A 450 -19.98 -6.94 9.07
C LYS A 450 -19.56 -5.82 8.14
N VAL A 451 -18.41 -6.00 7.48
CA VAL A 451 -17.88 -5.05 6.50
C VAL A 451 -18.73 -5.09 5.23
N ASN A 452 -19.53 -4.05 5.00
CA ASN A 452 -20.33 -3.90 3.77
C ASN A 452 -19.51 -3.27 2.62
N VAL A 453 -18.36 -2.66 2.95
CA VAL A 453 -17.56 -1.82 2.05
C VAL A 453 -16.60 -2.66 1.19
N PRO A 454 -16.59 -2.53 -0.15
CA PRO A 454 -15.62 -3.18 -1.01
C PRO A 454 -14.17 -2.76 -0.70
N LYS A 455 -13.24 -3.71 -0.70
CA LYS A 455 -11.79 -3.41 -0.59
C LYS A 455 -11.30 -2.78 -1.90
N ASN A 456 -10.36 -1.84 -1.81
CA ASN A 456 -9.63 -1.30 -2.98
C ASN A 456 -8.14 -1.69 -2.92
N MET A 457 -7.45 -1.51 -4.05
CA MET A 457 -6.02 -1.78 -4.16
C MET A 457 -5.30 -0.54 -4.70
N ARG A 458 -4.21 -0.12 -4.05
CA ARG A 458 -3.32 0.91 -4.61
C ARG A 458 -2.57 0.33 -5.80
N VAL A 459 -2.56 1.05 -6.92
CA VAL A 459 -1.77 0.74 -8.11
C VAL A 459 -0.79 1.87 -8.36
N THR A 460 0.49 1.51 -8.37
CA THR A 460 1.62 2.36 -8.76
C THR A 460 1.93 2.09 -10.23
N THR A 461 2.02 3.13 -11.05
CA THR A 461 2.27 3.01 -12.50
C THR A 461 3.48 3.85 -12.88
N PRO A 462 4.56 3.26 -13.46
CA PRO A 462 5.69 4.02 -13.92
C PRO A 462 5.30 4.89 -15.12
N VAL A 463 5.68 6.15 -15.08
CA VAL A 463 5.38 7.17 -16.10
C VAL A 463 6.64 7.78 -16.71
N HIS A 464 7.78 7.70 -16.01
CA HIS A 464 9.10 8.02 -16.55
C HIS A 464 10.16 7.19 -15.83
N THR A 465 11.07 6.55 -16.58
CA THR A 465 12.25 5.88 -15.99
C THR A 465 13.48 6.70 -16.36
N PHE A 466 14.34 6.99 -15.39
CA PHE A 466 15.49 7.86 -15.56
C PHE A 466 16.70 7.13 -16.20
N ASN A 467 16.43 6.26 -17.20
CA ASN A 467 17.37 5.27 -17.71
C ASN A 467 18.36 5.77 -18.78
N VAL A 468 18.45 7.09 -19.00
CA VAL A 468 19.34 7.70 -20.00
C VAL A 468 20.61 8.22 -19.29
N PRO A 469 21.79 7.59 -19.48
CA PRO A 469 23.02 7.97 -18.75
C PRO A 469 23.41 9.43 -18.95
N ASP A 470 23.31 9.92 -20.19
CA ASP A 470 23.75 11.27 -20.58
C ASP A 470 22.88 12.39 -19.99
N LYS A 471 21.73 12.04 -19.37
CA LYS A 471 20.89 12.96 -18.59
C LYS A 471 21.25 13.03 -17.11
N TRP A 472 22.18 12.20 -16.63
CA TRP A 472 22.67 12.21 -15.26
C TRP A 472 24.04 12.87 -15.18
N GLU A 473 24.11 13.91 -14.35
CA GLU A 473 25.37 14.50 -13.91
C GLU A 473 25.68 13.99 -12.49
N VAL A 474 26.94 13.60 -12.24
CA VAL A 474 27.40 13.11 -10.94
C VAL A 474 28.49 13.99 -10.33
N PHE A 475 28.44 14.16 -9.01
CA PHE A 475 29.48 14.75 -8.18
C PHE A 475 29.85 13.74 -7.08
N ARG A 476 31.10 13.27 -7.04
CA ARG A 476 31.60 12.41 -5.96
C ARG A 476 31.93 13.25 -4.73
N GLU A 477 31.43 12.85 -3.57
CA GLU A 477 31.68 13.55 -2.31
C GLU A 477 33.15 13.42 -1.89
N THR A 478 33.68 14.45 -1.21
CA THR A 478 35.10 14.51 -0.87
C THR A 478 35.36 13.88 0.50
N ILE A 479 36.05 12.74 0.52
CA ILE A 479 36.53 12.10 1.75
C ILE A 479 37.58 13.02 2.40
N PRO A 480 37.34 13.58 3.61
CA PRO A 480 38.31 14.43 4.27
C PRO A 480 39.46 13.59 4.86
N THR A 481 40.68 14.11 4.79
CA THR A 481 41.85 13.51 5.46
C THR A 481 42.16 14.24 6.76
N PHE A 482 42.81 13.57 7.70
CA PHE A 482 43.22 14.12 9.00
C PHE A 482 43.92 15.49 8.91
N LEU A 483 44.84 15.67 7.95
CA LEU A 483 45.56 16.94 7.78
C LEU A 483 44.63 18.08 7.33
N GLY A 484 43.58 17.76 6.56
CA GLY A 484 42.54 18.71 6.15
C GLY A 484 41.49 19.04 7.23
N THR A 485 41.57 18.43 8.41
CA THR A 485 40.70 18.76 9.55
C THR A 485 41.35 19.77 10.49
N SER A 486 40.59 20.79 10.88
CA SER A 486 41.00 21.84 11.82
C SER A 486 40.65 21.48 13.28
N LEU A 487 39.48 20.90 13.53
CA LEU A 487 39.10 20.37 14.84
C LEU A 487 39.78 19.02 15.07
N ARG A 488 40.55 18.88 16.16
CA ARG A 488 41.24 17.64 16.56
C ARG A 488 41.11 17.40 18.07
N ALA A 489 41.12 16.14 18.48
CA ALA A 489 41.10 15.73 19.88
C ALA A 489 41.80 14.37 20.09
N ASN A 490 42.35 14.13 21.27
CA ASN A 490 43.03 12.87 21.63
C ASN A 490 42.05 11.80 22.16
N THR A 491 40.80 11.83 21.69
CA THR A 491 39.70 10.94 22.09
C THR A 491 38.56 11.01 21.06
N LEU A 492 37.66 10.04 21.06
CA LEU A 492 36.47 10.03 20.21
C LEU A 492 35.41 11.04 20.74
N LEU A 493 35.10 12.06 19.94
CA LEU A 493 34.08 13.06 20.24
C LEU A 493 32.66 12.62 19.87
N GLU A 494 31.68 12.97 20.69
CA GLU A 494 30.25 12.62 20.51
C GLU A 494 29.64 13.29 19.26
N HIS A 495 28.95 12.48 18.45
CA HIS A 495 28.44 12.88 17.14
C HIS A 495 27.53 14.10 17.21
N THR A 496 26.45 14.00 17.98
CA THR A 496 25.36 15.00 17.96
C THR A 496 25.78 16.29 18.66
N LYS A 497 26.68 16.22 19.65
CA LYS A 497 27.36 17.41 20.22
C LYS A 497 28.13 18.22 19.16
N LEU A 498 28.67 17.58 18.12
CA LEU A 498 29.35 18.27 17.00
C LEU A 498 28.41 18.65 15.86
N THR A 499 27.53 17.76 15.39
CA THR A 499 26.64 18.05 14.24
C THR A 499 25.49 18.99 14.59
N LYS A 500 25.10 19.05 15.87
CA LYS A 500 23.96 19.84 16.38
C LYS A 500 22.64 19.57 15.65
N ASP A 501 22.46 18.33 15.18
CA ASP A 501 21.31 17.87 14.37
C ASP A 501 21.12 18.65 13.03
N LYS A 502 22.16 19.36 12.57
CA LYS A 502 22.12 20.12 11.31
C LYS A 502 22.41 19.25 10.08
N THR A 503 22.95 18.05 10.30
CA THR A 503 23.37 17.05 9.32
C THR A 503 23.37 15.69 10.01
N ASP A 504 23.03 14.64 9.27
CA ASP A 504 23.13 13.25 9.74
C ASP A 504 24.61 12.76 9.79
N TYR A 505 25.57 13.56 9.30
CA TYR A 505 26.91 13.09 8.95
C TYR A 505 28.04 13.71 9.80
N LEU A 506 28.91 12.87 10.36
CA LEU A 506 30.17 13.28 10.99
C LEU A 506 31.35 12.39 10.53
N TRP A 507 32.41 13.04 10.06
CA TRP A 507 33.68 12.40 9.76
C TRP A 507 34.62 12.37 10.96
N TYR A 508 35.18 11.19 11.22
CA TYR A 508 36.27 10.90 12.15
C TYR A 508 37.49 10.49 11.32
N THR A 509 38.62 11.17 11.46
CA THR A 509 39.80 10.94 10.63
C THR A 509 41.05 10.71 11.47
N LEU A 510 41.97 9.87 10.98
CA LEU A 510 43.15 9.39 11.69
C LEU A 510 44.31 9.18 10.71
N ARG A 511 45.55 9.43 11.16
CA ARG A 511 46.78 8.98 10.49
C ARG A 511 47.36 7.79 11.24
N PHE A 512 47.37 6.63 10.61
CA PHE A 512 47.95 5.39 11.15
C PHE A 512 49.25 5.05 10.41
N LYS A 513 50.33 4.69 11.11
CA LYS A 513 51.60 4.27 10.48
C LYS A 513 51.70 2.74 10.59
N ARG A 514 51.83 2.04 9.46
CA ARG A 514 51.94 0.58 9.42
C ARG A 514 53.35 0.14 9.86
N ASP A 515 53.40 -0.83 10.77
CA ASP A 515 54.58 -1.60 11.13
C ASP A 515 54.76 -2.77 10.14
N SER A 516 56.00 -3.11 9.77
CA SER A 516 56.31 -4.12 8.76
C SER A 516 55.84 -5.53 9.12
N THR A 517 55.63 -5.81 10.42
CA THR A 517 55.16 -7.12 10.90
C THR A 517 53.66 -7.35 10.68
N CYS A 518 52.87 -6.32 10.32
CA CYS A 518 51.41 -6.40 10.25
C CYS A 518 50.95 -6.89 8.87
N THR A 519 50.68 -8.19 8.72
CA THR A 519 50.41 -8.80 7.40
C THR A 519 48.92 -8.80 7.04
N LYS A 520 48.04 -9.09 8.00
CA LYS A 520 46.58 -9.10 7.85
C LYS A 520 45.93 -8.08 8.80
N PRO A 521 45.99 -6.77 8.50
CA PRO A 521 45.31 -5.74 9.29
C PRO A 521 43.78 -5.77 9.13
N SER A 522 43.07 -5.67 10.24
CA SER A 522 41.61 -5.57 10.31
C SER A 522 41.17 -4.55 11.34
N LEU A 523 40.27 -3.65 10.98
CA LEU A 523 39.77 -2.57 11.81
C LEU A 523 38.45 -2.98 12.48
N PHE A 524 38.39 -2.86 13.81
CA PHE A 524 37.18 -2.99 14.61
C PHE A 524 36.65 -1.60 14.98
N ILE A 525 35.39 -1.31 14.66
CA ILE A 525 34.69 -0.07 15.03
C ILE A 525 33.42 -0.41 15.82
N GLU A 526 33.21 0.30 16.93
CA GLU A 526 31.96 0.30 17.70
C GLU A 526 31.38 1.73 17.69
N SER A 527 30.07 1.83 17.46
CA SER A 527 29.33 3.11 17.45
C SER A 527 28.01 2.97 18.19
N SER A 528 27.61 4.00 18.95
CA SER A 528 26.28 4.06 19.58
C SER A 528 25.14 4.37 18.59
N GLY A 529 25.46 4.56 17.31
CA GLY A 529 24.48 4.62 16.21
C GLY A 529 25.02 5.33 14.96
N HIS A 530 24.27 5.40 13.86
CA HIS A 530 23.30 4.40 13.40
C HIS A 530 23.84 3.64 12.17
N VAL A 531 24.71 4.29 11.39
CA VAL A 531 25.47 3.77 10.25
C VAL A 531 26.95 4.17 10.39
N VAL A 532 27.85 3.33 9.89
CA VAL A 532 29.30 3.55 9.84
C VAL A 532 29.83 3.12 8.47
N HIS A 533 30.63 3.97 7.83
CA HIS A 533 31.41 3.64 6.63
C HIS A 533 32.90 3.87 6.90
N VAL A 534 33.74 2.89 6.60
CA VAL A 534 35.19 2.93 6.82
C VAL A 534 35.90 3.12 5.49
N PHE A 535 36.61 4.23 5.34
CA PHE A 535 37.49 4.50 4.20
C PHE A 535 38.96 4.45 4.62
N VAL A 536 39.80 3.84 3.79
CA VAL A 536 41.25 3.75 3.98
C VAL A 536 41.92 4.20 2.70
N ASN A 537 42.78 5.23 2.79
CA ASN A 537 43.46 5.84 1.64
C ASN A 537 42.49 6.19 0.48
N ASN A 538 41.32 6.74 0.83
CA ASN A 538 40.19 7.11 -0.04
C ASN A 538 39.41 5.94 -0.71
N ALA A 539 39.78 4.68 -0.49
CA ALA A 539 38.95 3.54 -0.87
C ALA A 539 37.98 3.16 0.25
N LEU A 540 36.74 2.76 -0.08
CA LEU A 540 35.82 2.14 0.90
C LEU A 540 36.36 0.76 1.27
N ALA A 541 36.60 0.51 2.55
CA ALA A 541 36.93 -0.81 3.08
C ALA A 541 35.66 -1.60 3.47
N GLY A 542 34.63 -0.92 3.98
CA GLY A 542 33.34 -1.54 4.27
C GLY A 542 32.37 -0.62 5.03
N SER A 543 31.14 -1.10 5.18
CA SER A 543 30.01 -0.39 5.80
C SER A 543 29.32 -1.28 6.82
N GLY A 544 28.60 -0.70 7.78
CA GLY A 544 27.74 -1.42 8.71
C GLY A 544 26.72 -0.50 9.39
N HIS A 545 25.59 -1.05 9.81
CA HIS A 545 24.51 -0.31 10.47
C HIS A 545 23.88 -1.11 11.61
N GLY A 546 23.13 -0.41 12.47
CA GLY A 546 22.27 -1.03 13.49
C GLY A 546 20.82 -1.17 13.02
N SER A 547 19.92 -1.47 13.96
CA SER A 547 18.46 -1.45 13.77
C SER A 547 17.77 -0.62 14.86
N ARG A 548 16.43 -0.47 14.77
CA ARG A 548 15.63 0.23 15.78
C ARG A 548 15.80 -0.33 17.21
N ASP A 549 16.08 -1.63 17.30
CA ASP A 549 16.19 -2.40 18.53
C ASP A 549 17.66 -2.60 18.93
N ILE A 550 18.51 -3.04 17.99
CA ILE A 550 19.97 -3.19 18.18
C ILE A 550 20.66 -1.98 17.54
N ARG A 551 20.61 -0.85 18.24
CA ARG A 551 21.09 0.46 17.72
C ARG A 551 22.62 0.58 17.60
N ALA A 552 23.36 -0.22 18.35
CA ALA A 552 24.81 -0.18 18.38
C ALA A 552 25.41 -0.88 17.14
N VAL A 553 26.28 -0.18 16.42
CA VAL A 553 26.99 -0.73 15.26
C VAL A 553 28.28 -1.38 15.73
N LYS A 554 28.53 -2.63 15.31
CA LYS A 554 29.81 -3.35 15.51
C LYS A 554 30.30 -3.85 14.17
N LEU A 555 31.39 -3.27 13.68
CA LEU A 555 31.95 -3.53 12.36
C LEU A 555 33.40 -4.00 12.49
N GLN A 556 33.67 -5.26 12.12
CA GLN A 556 35.01 -5.78 11.91
C GLN A 556 35.25 -5.85 10.40
N VAL A 557 36.25 -5.15 9.87
CA VAL A 557 36.49 -5.03 8.43
C VAL A 557 37.97 -5.22 8.09
N PRO A 558 38.35 -6.09 7.13
CA PRO A 558 39.73 -6.17 6.64
C PRO A 558 40.10 -4.87 5.91
N VAL A 559 41.34 -4.40 6.06
CA VAL A 559 41.77 -3.11 5.47
C VAL A 559 43.07 -3.26 4.68
N SER A 560 43.20 -2.53 3.58
CA SER A 560 44.44 -2.49 2.78
C SER A 560 45.31 -1.31 3.23
N LEU A 561 46.42 -1.61 3.93
CA LEU A 561 47.38 -0.61 4.39
C LEU A 561 48.65 -0.59 3.53
N ILE A 562 49.04 0.59 3.06
CA ILE A 562 50.33 0.82 2.40
C ILE A 562 51.48 0.88 3.43
N ASN A 563 52.72 0.70 2.95
CA ASN A 563 53.92 0.93 3.77
C ASN A 563 54.01 2.39 4.22
N GLY A 564 54.39 2.63 5.47
CA GLY A 564 54.44 3.96 6.05
C GLY A 564 53.06 4.48 6.46
N GLN A 565 52.71 5.69 6.00
CA GLN A 565 51.55 6.42 6.53
C GLN A 565 50.27 6.16 5.74
N ASN A 566 49.21 5.78 6.45
CA ASN A 566 47.86 5.57 5.95
C ASN A 566 46.91 6.64 6.51
N ASN A 567 45.93 7.05 5.71
CA ASN A 567 44.81 7.88 6.14
C ASN A 567 43.58 6.98 6.35
N ILE A 568 43.04 6.94 7.56
CA ILE A 568 41.78 6.25 7.90
C ILE A 568 40.72 7.33 8.11
N SER A 569 39.57 7.21 7.44
CA SER A 569 38.48 8.19 7.49
C SER A 569 37.16 7.46 7.62
N ILE A 570 36.46 7.69 8.72
CA ILE A 570 35.24 6.96 9.10
C ILE A 570 34.09 7.96 9.10
N LEU A 571 33.07 7.67 8.30
CA LEU A 571 31.82 8.42 8.31
C LEU A 571 30.84 7.75 9.27
N SER A 572 30.40 8.49 10.28
CA SER A 572 29.27 8.13 11.13
C SER A 572 28.01 8.80 10.55
N GLY A 573 26.99 7.99 10.29
CA GLY A 573 25.65 8.42 9.85
C GLY A 573 24.62 8.25 10.95
N MET A 574 23.81 9.28 11.19
CA MET A 574 22.57 9.25 11.96
C MET A 574 21.36 9.05 11.04
N VAL A 575 20.22 8.70 11.64
CA VAL A 575 18.95 8.41 10.93
C VAL A 575 17.82 8.83 11.86
N GLY A 576 17.74 10.11 12.19
CA GLY A 576 16.85 10.67 13.20
C GLY A 576 17.31 10.46 14.66
N LEU A 577 16.85 11.33 15.56
CA LEU A 577 17.10 11.29 17.01
C LEU A 577 16.00 10.49 17.76
N PRO A 578 16.26 10.01 18.99
CA PRO A 578 15.27 9.28 19.79
C PRO A 578 14.08 10.18 20.19
N ASP A 579 12.88 9.66 20.01
CA ASP A 579 11.60 10.29 20.30
C ASP A 579 11.04 10.00 21.69
N SER A 580 11.55 8.99 22.41
CA SER A 580 10.94 8.55 23.67
C SER A 580 11.92 8.05 24.75
N GLY A 581 11.37 7.86 25.95
CA GLY A 581 12.08 7.53 27.19
C GLY A 581 12.55 8.76 27.98
N ALA A 582 13.01 8.53 29.22
CA ALA A 582 13.61 9.57 30.05
C ALA A 582 15.03 9.95 29.58
N TYR A 583 15.54 11.06 30.12
CA TYR A 583 16.92 11.55 29.96
C TYR A 583 17.43 11.62 28.51
N MET A 584 16.60 12.09 27.58
CA MET A 584 16.94 12.12 26.14
C MET A 584 18.05 13.12 25.80
N GLU A 585 18.26 14.13 26.64
CA GLU A 585 19.36 15.10 26.58
C GLU A 585 20.73 14.49 26.93
N SER A 586 20.75 13.40 27.72
CA SER A 586 21.98 12.71 28.12
C SER A 586 22.47 11.65 27.12
N LYS A 587 21.62 11.25 26.14
CA LYS A 587 21.95 10.21 25.15
C LYS A 587 23.06 10.68 24.20
N SER A 588 24.08 9.85 24.03
CA SER A 588 25.28 10.11 23.22
C SER A 588 25.37 9.18 22.00
N TYR A 589 25.85 9.70 20.87
CA TYR A 589 25.92 8.99 19.59
C TYR A 589 27.30 9.09 18.94
N GLY A 590 27.54 8.28 17.90
CA GLY A 590 28.83 8.20 17.21
C GLY A 590 29.77 7.14 17.78
N LEU A 591 31.03 7.19 17.31
CA LEU A 591 32.03 6.15 17.59
C LEU A 591 32.38 6.12 19.09
N THR A 592 32.30 4.94 19.68
CA THR A 592 32.67 4.69 21.09
C THR A 592 33.99 3.94 21.22
N LYS A 593 34.39 3.17 20.18
CA LYS A 593 35.63 2.39 20.17
C LYS A 593 36.16 2.23 18.75
N ALA A 594 37.47 2.30 18.58
CA ALA A 594 38.17 1.99 17.35
C ALA A 594 39.47 1.25 17.67
N GLN A 595 39.68 0.06 17.09
CA GLN A 595 40.90 -0.74 17.30
C GLN A 595 41.36 -1.35 15.98
N ILE A 596 42.66 -1.52 15.80
CA ILE A 596 43.21 -2.26 14.65
C ILE A 596 43.97 -3.49 15.13
N SER A 597 43.58 -4.65 14.62
CA SER A 597 44.23 -5.93 14.87
C SER A 597 45.13 -6.29 13.70
N CYS A 598 46.35 -6.73 14.00
CA CYS A 598 47.25 -7.37 13.04
C CYS A 598 47.26 -8.87 13.32
N ASP A 599 46.95 -9.67 12.30
CA ASP A 599 47.14 -11.12 12.29
C ASP A 599 46.37 -11.87 13.41
N GLY A 600 45.33 -11.23 13.96
CA GLY A 600 44.44 -11.76 14.99
C GLY A 600 44.97 -11.70 16.42
N THR A 601 46.29 -11.64 16.61
CA THR A 601 46.93 -11.79 17.93
C THR A 601 47.32 -10.47 18.61
N LYS A 602 47.55 -9.39 17.85
CA LYS A 602 48.00 -8.09 18.38
C LYS A 602 47.01 -6.99 18.01
N SER A 603 46.25 -6.52 18.99
CA SER A 603 45.29 -5.40 18.86
C SER A 603 45.89 -4.09 19.39
N ILE A 604 45.71 -3.01 18.64
CA ILE A 604 46.11 -1.64 18.99
C ILE A 604 44.84 -0.80 19.16
N ASP A 605 44.64 -0.23 20.36
CA ASP A 605 43.52 0.67 20.61
C ASP A 605 43.77 2.07 20.02
N LEU A 606 42.91 2.48 19.10
CA LEU A 606 42.95 3.76 18.42
C LEU A 606 41.99 4.78 19.09
N SER A 607 41.15 4.35 20.04
CA SER A 607 40.12 5.20 20.68
C SER A 607 40.67 6.41 21.45
N ARG A 608 41.96 6.36 21.84
CA ARG A 608 42.72 7.45 22.49
C ARG A 608 43.81 8.07 21.60
N SER A 609 43.82 7.76 20.30
CA SER A 609 44.68 8.44 19.32
C SER A 609 44.24 9.88 19.08
N GLN A 610 45.07 10.67 18.41
CA GLN A 610 44.64 11.98 17.91
C GLN A 610 43.74 11.80 16.68
N TRP A 611 42.47 12.13 16.84
CA TRP A 611 41.44 12.13 15.80
C TRP A 611 41.18 13.56 15.29
N GLY A 612 40.85 13.67 14.02
CA GLY A 612 40.46 14.91 13.34
C GLY A 612 39.02 14.85 12.81
N TYR A 613 38.31 15.97 12.83
CA TYR A 613 36.86 16.02 12.67
C TYR A 613 36.36 16.92 11.53
N SER A 614 35.32 16.47 10.82
CA SER A 614 34.54 17.30 9.88
C SER A 614 33.05 16.98 9.97
N VAL A 615 32.27 17.94 10.45
CA VAL A 615 30.79 17.91 10.45
C VAL A 615 30.27 18.06 9.02
N GLY A 616 29.37 17.19 8.57
CA GLY A 616 28.62 17.28 7.32
C GLY A 616 29.40 17.04 6.02
N LEU A 617 28.66 16.73 4.95
CA LEU A 617 29.18 16.49 3.60
C LEU A 617 29.44 17.82 2.84
N LEU A 618 30.30 17.85 1.80
CA LEU A 618 30.53 19.07 1.02
C LEU A 618 29.28 19.50 0.25
N GLY A 619 28.55 18.55 -0.36
CA GLY A 619 27.30 18.83 -1.07
C GLY A 619 26.22 19.48 -0.18
N GLU A 620 26.16 19.10 1.10
CA GLU A 620 25.33 19.80 2.10
C GLU A 620 25.84 21.21 2.41
N LYS A 621 27.14 21.35 2.69
CA LYS A 621 27.78 22.64 3.05
C LYS A 621 27.58 23.70 1.97
N VAL A 622 27.70 23.33 0.70
CA VAL A 622 27.43 24.23 -0.44
C VAL A 622 25.97 24.25 -0.89
N ARG A 623 25.12 23.36 -0.33
CA ARG A 623 23.68 23.18 -0.60
C ARG A 623 23.34 22.92 -2.07
N ILE A 624 23.96 21.91 -2.68
CA ILE A 624 23.81 21.63 -4.12
C ILE A 624 22.41 21.17 -4.55
N HIS A 625 21.55 20.74 -3.62
CA HIS A 625 20.13 20.50 -3.93
C HIS A 625 19.37 21.76 -4.39
N GLN A 626 19.91 22.97 -4.18
CA GLN A 626 19.32 24.22 -4.66
C GLN A 626 19.87 24.60 -6.04
N TRP A 627 18.99 24.90 -7.00
CA TRP A 627 19.32 25.29 -8.38
C TRP A 627 20.51 26.28 -8.51
N ARG A 628 20.46 27.38 -7.74
CA ARG A 628 21.49 28.44 -7.70
C ARG A 628 22.89 27.95 -7.29
N ASN A 629 22.98 26.84 -6.56
CA ASN A 629 24.23 26.32 -6.02
C ASN A 629 24.85 25.21 -6.88
N LEU A 630 24.17 24.75 -7.95
CA LEU A 630 24.67 23.67 -8.79
C LEU A 630 26.07 23.95 -9.35
N LYS A 631 26.38 25.21 -9.67
CA LYS A 631 27.71 25.64 -10.18
C LYS A 631 28.83 25.68 -9.11
N ARG A 632 28.54 25.36 -7.84
CA ARG A 632 29.53 25.40 -6.73
C ARG A 632 30.39 24.14 -6.60
N VAL A 633 30.08 23.09 -7.38
CA VAL A 633 30.90 21.87 -7.51
C VAL A 633 31.10 21.57 -9.00
N LYS A 634 32.19 20.87 -9.34
CA LYS A 634 32.38 20.33 -10.69
C LYS A 634 31.59 19.03 -10.80
N TRP A 635 30.50 19.08 -11.56
CA TRP A 635 29.78 17.90 -12.03
C TRP A 635 30.52 17.25 -13.20
N SER A 636 30.36 15.94 -13.35
CA SER A 636 30.83 15.18 -14.50
C SER A 636 29.67 14.53 -15.24
N ASN A 637 29.62 14.71 -16.56
CA ASN A 637 28.84 13.87 -17.46
C ASN A 637 29.61 12.56 -17.63
N ASN A 638 28.98 11.42 -17.36
CA ASN A 638 29.65 10.12 -17.30
C ASN A 638 28.99 9.09 -18.20
N ASN A 639 29.79 8.38 -19.01
CA ASN A 639 29.36 7.15 -19.67
C ASN A 639 28.89 6.14 -18.60
N ALA A 640 27.90 5.31 -18.93
CA ALA A 640 27.13 4.50 -17.96
C ALA A 640 27.96 3.69 -16.94
N GLY A 641 29.15 3.21 -17.31
CA GLY A 641 30.06 2.47 -16.43
C GLY A 641 30.68 3.27 -15.27
N LEU A 642 30.52 4.60 -15.24
CA LEU A 642 31.06 5.49 -14.21
C LEU A 642 29.98 6.12 -13.30
N ILE A 643 28.73 5.65 -13.42
CA ILE A 643 27.57 6.17 -12.66
C ILE A 643 27.12 5.19 -11.56
N LYS A 644 27.26 3.87 -11.77
CA LYS A 644 26.67 2.83 -10.91
C LYS A 644 27.52 2.48 -9.69
N ASN A 645 26.85 2.06 -8.61
CA ASN A 645 27.42 1.42 -7.42
C ASN A 645 28.60 2.21 -6.81
N HIS A 646 28.42 3.52 -6.67
CA HIS A 646 29.41 4.41 -6.07
C HIS A 646 28.88 4.97 -4.74
N PRO A 647 29.51 4.66 -3.59
CA PRO A 647 29.15 5.25 -2.31
C PRO A 647 29.48 6.74 -2.28
N LEU A 648 28.74 7.49 -1.46
CA LEU A 648 28.91 8.94 -1.29
C LEU A 648 28.95 9.71 -2.62
N ALA A 649 27.92 9.50 -3.43
CA ALA A 649 27.74 10.16 -4.72
C ALA A 649 26.49 11.04 -4.71
N TRP A 650 26.60 12.26 -5.24
CA TRP A 650 25.46 13.11 -5.53
C TRP A 650 25.13 13.00 -7.01
N TYR A 651 23.88 12.68 -7.33
CA TYR A 651 23.34 12.62 -8.68
C TYR A 651 22.32 13.73 -8.89
N LYS A 652 22.24 14.28 -10.10
CA LYS A 652 21.14 15.17 -10.50
C LYS A 652 20.67 14.87 -11.92
N THR A 653 19.40 15.16 -12.18
CA THR A 653 18.79 15.09 -13.51
C THR A 653 17.54 15.98 -13.61
N MET A 654 16.96 16.07 -14.81
CA MET A 654 15.83 16.94 -15.15
C MET A 654 14.65 16.14 -15.67
N PHE A 655 13.44 16.44 -15.20
CA PHE A 655 12.20 15.78 -15.64
C PHE A 655 10.99 16.71 -15.69
N ASP A 656 9.97 16.31 -16.45
CA ASP A 656 8.70 17.03 -16.54
C ASP A 656 7.65 16.35 -15.66
N ALA A 657 6.66 17.12 -15.18
CA ALA A 657 5.64 16.54 -14.30
C ALA A 657 4.73 15.59 -15.09
N PRO A 658 4.33 14.44 -14.52
CA PRO A 658 3.44 13.51 -15.19
C PRO A 658 2.04 14.11 -15.29
N SER A 659 1.29 13.72 -16.31
CA SER A 659 -0.08 14.21 -16.53
C SER A 659 -1.04 13.84 -15.39
N GLY A 660 -2.20 14.50 -15.36
CA GLY A 660 -3.25 14.27 -14.37
C GLY A 660 -3.00 14.93 -13.01
N ASP A 661 -3.95 14.74 -12.11
CA ASP A 661 -4.00 15.26 -10.74
C ASP A 661 -3.54 14.24 -9.69
N GLY A 662 -3.67 12.95 -9.98
CA GLY A 662 -3.35 11.85 -9.08
C GLY A 662 -1.94 11.91 -8.47
N PRO A 663 -1.72 11.37 -7.24
CA PRO A 663 -0.45 11.49 -6.54
C PRO A 663 0.76 10.90 -7.28
N VAL A 664 1.97 11.35 -6.91
CA VAL A 664 3.24 10.99 -7.56
C VAL A 664 4.20 10.41 -6.52
N GLY A 665 4.98 9.42 -6.92
CA GLY A 665 6.08 8.88 -6.12
C GLY A 665 7.31 8.53 -6.96
N LEU A 666 8.47 8.47 -6.31
CA LEU A 666 9.73 8.04 -6.88
C LEU A 666 10.01 6.60 -6.42
N ASN A 667 10.17 5.65 -7.35
CA ASN A 667 10.70 4.33 -7.01
C ASN A 667 12.22 4.41 -6.92
N MET A 668 12.75 4.04 -5.75
CA MET A 668 14.17 4.07 -5.41
C MET A 668 14.76 2.66 -5.21
N GLU A 669 14.03 1.60 -5.55
CA GLU A 669 14.39 0.17 -5.36
C GLU A 669 15.72 -0.27 -6.00
N SER A 670 16.23 0.51 -6.96
CA SER A 670 17.54 0.34 -7.62
C SER A 670 18.72 1.02 -6.90
N MET A 671 18.46 1.72 -5.79
CA MET A 671 19.43 2.52 -5.05
C MET A 671 19.86 1.82 -3.74
N GLY A 672 20.64 2.49 -2.88
CA GLY A 672 21.02 2.00 -1.55
C GLY A 672 20.34 2.80 -0.44
N LYS A 673 20.98 3.89 -0.03
CA LYS A 673 20.58 4.77 1.08
C LYS A 673 20.85 6.24 0.77
N GLY A 674 20.07 7.15 1.32
CA GLY A 674 20.45 8.56 1.42
C GLY A 674 19.28 9.52 1.51
N GLU A 675 19.33 10.63 0.78
CA GLU A 675 18.33 11.71 0.78
C GLU A 675 17.98 12.18 -0.64
N MET A 676 16.77 12.69 -0.82
CA MET A 676 16.24 13.14 -2.12
C MET A 676 15.66 14.55 -2.04
N TRP A 677 15.80 15.32 -3.12
CA TRP A 677 15.21 16.64 -3.29
C TRP A 677 14.57 16.81 -4.67
N VAL A 678 13.40 17.44 -4.71
CA VAL A 678 12.70 17.87 -5.93
C VAL A 678 12.58 19.38 -5.92
N ASN A 679 13.11 20.05 -6.94
CA ASN A 679 13.21 21.52 -7.04
C ASN A 679 13.91 22.23 -5.85
N GLY A 680 14.56 21.47 -4.95
CA GLY A 680 15.21 21.96 -3.73
C GLY A 680 14.43 21.68 -2.44
N GLU A 681 13.16 21.30 -2.52
CA GLU A 681 12.42 20.74 -1.38
C GLU A 681 12.85 19.29 -1.15
N SER A 682 13.11 18.91 0.11
CA SER A 682 13.47 17.52 0.42
C SER A 682 12.23 16.66 0.58
N ILE A 683 12.15 15.58 -0.20
CA ILE A 683 11.06 14.60 -0.10
C ILE A 683 11.31 13.55 0.99
N GLY A 684 12.50 13.54 1.60
CA GLY A 684 12.86 12.68 2.74
C GLY A 684 14.10 11.82 2.51
N ARG A 685 14.38 10.97 3.50
CA ARG A 685 15.42 9.93 3.43
C ARG A 685 14.92 8.72 2.61
N TYR A 686 15.81 7.94 2.03
CA TYR A 686 15.52 6.59 1.55
C TYR A 686 16.54 5.59 2.10
N TRP A 687 16.09 4.35 2.24
CA TRP A 687 16.96 3.22 2.60
C TRP A 687 16.28 1.95 2.11
N VAL A 688 16.61 1.53 0.89
CA VAL A 688 16.01 0.35 0.23
C VAL A 688 16.88 -0.90 0.40
N SER A 689 18.19 -0.72 0.60
CA SER A 689 19.13 -1.79 0.94
C SER A 689 18.84 -2.43 2.31
N PHE A 690 18.17 -1.72 3.23
CA PHE A 690 17.72 -2.29 4.50
C PHE A 690 16.42 -3.10 4.31
N LEU A 691 16.60 -4.32 3.83
CA LEU A 691 15.52 -5.27 3.56
C LEU A 691 14.83 -5.78 4.84
N THR A 692 13.55 -6.13 4.71
CA THR A 692 12.78 -6.89 5.69
C THR A 692 13.23 -8.36 5.75
N PRO A 693 12.78 -9.13 6.76
CA PRO A 693 12.96 -10.59 6.80
C PRO A 693 12.37 -11.36 5.59
N SER A 694 11.58 -10.70 4.72
CA SER A 694 11.06 -11.27 3.47
C SER A 694 11.84 -10.81 2.23
N GLY A 695 13.02 -10.18 2.38
CA GLY A 695 13.88 -9.80 1.25
C GLY A 695 13.40 -8.60 0.44
N HIS A 696 12.55 -7.73 0.99
CA HIS A 696 12.02 -6.54 0.30
C HIS A 696 12.33 -5.25 1.07
N PRO A 697 12.47 -4.09 0.42
CA PRO A 697 12.62 -2.81 1.12
C PRO A 697 11.37 -2.47 1.94
N SER A 698 11.53 -1.88 3.13
CA SER A 698 10.40 -1.39 3.94
C SER A 698 9.58 -0.30 3.22
N GLN A 699 10.22 0.47 2.34
CA GLN A 699 9.61 1.47 1.46
C GLN A 699 10.44 1.59 0.18
N SER A 700 9.85 1.28 -0.98
CA SER A 700 10.46 1.49 -2.31
C SER A 700 9.96 2.77 -3.00
N ILE A 701 8.69 3.12 -2.81
CA ILE A 701 8.05 4.33 -3.37
C ILE A 701 8.05 5.48 -2.34
N TYR A 702 8.59 6.62 -2.74
CA TYR A 702 8.73 7.81 -1.90
C TYR A 702 7.90 8.97 -2.46
N HIS A 703 7.03 9.56 -1.63
CA HIS A 703 6.03 10.54 -2.05
C HIS A 703 6.64 11.86 -2.55
N ILE A 704 6.24 12.28 -3.76
CA ILE A 704 6.48 13.62 -4.29
C ILE A 704 5.13 14.37 -4.30
N PRO A 705 4.90 15.32 -3.38
CA PRO A 705 3.73 16.17 -3.43
C PRO A 705 3.63 16.93 -4.76
N ARG A 706 2.44 16.96 -5.35
CA ARG A 706 2.16 17.72 -6.59
C ARG A 706 2.58 19.19 -6.48
N ALA A 707 2.50 19.79 -5.29
CA ALA A 707 2.93 21.16 -5.00
C ALA A 707 4.44 21.41 -5.15
N PHE A 708 5.29 20.37 -5.12
CA PHE A 708 6.74 20.51 -5.34
C PHE A 708 7.11 20.46 -6.84
N LEU A 709 6.14 20.19 -7.72
CA LEU A 709 6.34 20.02 -9.16
C LEU A 709 5.89 21.24 -9.95
N LYS A 710 6.71 21.60 -10.94
CA LYS A 710 6.39 22.48 -12.08
C LYS A 710 5.93 21.62 -13.26
N PRO A 711 5.16 22.17 -14.22
CA PRO A 711 4.77 21.42 -15.42
C PRO A 711 5.96 20.78 -16.16
N SER A 712 7.07 21.50 -16.30
CA SER A 712 8.31 21.04 -16.92
C SER A 712 9.54 21.55 -16.18
N GLY A 713 10.71 20.94 -16.46
CA GLY A 713 11.99 21.41 -15.95
C GLY A 713 12.16 21.29 -14.42
N ASN A 714 11.69 20.18 -13.85
CA ASN A 714 11.91 19.83 -12.45
C ASN A 714 13.33 19.30 -12.24
N LEU A 715 14.03 19.84 -11.25
CA LEU A 715 15.32 19.30 -10.80
C LEU A 715 15.08 18.14 -9.83
N LEU A 716 15.61 16.96 -10.13
CA LEU A 716 15.83 15.89 -9.14
C LEU A 716 17.30 15.95 -8.68
N VAL A 717 17.53 15.93 -7.36
CA VAL A 717 18.85 15.67 -6.77
C VAL A 717 18.73 14.52 -5.78
N VAL A 718 19.70 13.61 -5.81
CA VAL A 718 19.80 12.44 -4.93
C VAL A 718 21.20 12.42 -4.33
N LEU A 719 21.28 12.25 -3.01
CA LEU A 719 22.48 11.81 -2.31
C LEU A 719 22.37 10.30 -2.14
N GLU A 720 23.33 9.54 -2.68
CA GLU A 720 23.51 8.11 -2.43
C GLU A 720 24.71 7.91 -1.50
N GLU A 721 24.49 7.11 -0.46
CA GLU A 721 25.39 6.93 0.68
C GLU A 721 26.16 5.60 0.57
N GLU A 722 25.47 4.52 0.20
CA GLU A 722 26.00 3.15 0.16
C GLU A 722 26.42 2.71 -1.25
N GLY A 723 25.66 3.13 -2.27
CA GLY A 723 25.89 2.85 -3.69
C GLY A 723 24.67 2.20 -4.35
N GLY A 724 24.33 2.65 -5.56
CA GLY A 724 23.18 2.16 -6.32
C GLY A 724 23.23 2.51 -7.81
N ASP A 725 22.15 2.22 -8.54
CA ASP A 725 22.03 2.47 -9.99
C ASP A 725 20.91 3.48 -10.30
N PRO A 726 21.22 4.79 -10.44
CA PRO A 726 20.20 5.82 -10.66
C PRO A 726 19.48 5.68 -12.02
N LEU A 727 19.96 4.83 -12.93
CA LEU A 727 19.27 4.52 -14.19
C LEU A 727 18.01 3.66 -13.96
N GLY A 728 17.92 2.96 -12.82
CA GLY A 728 16.75 2.19 -12.41
C GLY A 728 15.72 3.01 -11.62
N ILE A 729 15.96 4.29 -11.34
CA ILE A 729 14.97 5.15 -10.67
C ILE A 729 13.80 5.37 -11.64
N SER A 730 12.57 5.38 -11.13
CA SER A 730 11.38 5.76 -11.92
C SER A 730 10.43 6.69 -11.19
N LEU A 731 9.92 7.67 -11.92
CA LEU A 731 8.77 8.47 -11.53
C LEU A 731 7.49 7.68 -11.80
N ASN A 732 6.61 7.64 -10.83
CA ASN A 732 5.39 6.84 -10.84
C ASN A 732 4.17 7.69 -10.47
N THR A 733 3.04 7.48 -11.15
CA THR A 733 1.73 7.95 -10.69
C THR A 733 1.04 6.87 -9.86
N ILE A 734 0.28 7.30 -8.85
CA ILE A 734 -0.36 6.42 -7.87
C ILE A 734 -1.88 6.61 -7.93
N SER A 735 -2.61 5.51 -7.94
CA SER A 735 -4.08 5.47 -8.00
C SER A 735 -4.63 4.38 -7.09
N VAL A 736 -5.96 4.31 -6.96
CA VAL A 736 -6.65 3.16 -6.36
C VAL A 736 -7.64 2.55 -7.36
N VAL A 737 -7.62 1.23 -7.51
CA VAL A 737 -8.53 0.48 -8.39
C VAL A 737 -9.51 -0.38 -7.58
N GLY A 738 -10.70 -0.56 -8.14
CA GLY A 738 -11.79 -1.32 -7.52
C GLY A 738 -13.00 -1.40 -8.44
N LEU A 739 -12.89 -2.17 -9.53
CA LEU A 739 -14.02 -2.43 -10.44
C LEU A 739 -14.70 -3.76 -10.10
N PRO A 740 -15.94 -3.78 -9.59
CA PRO A 740 -16.69 -5.01 -9.39
C PRO A 740 -17.08 -5.64 -10.73
N ARG A 741 -17.08 -6.98 -10.82
CA ARG A 741 -17.55 -7.70 -12.03
C ARG A 741 -19.07 -7.67 -12.13
N LEU A 742 -19.58 -6.65 -12.80
CA LEU A 742 -21.00 -6.46 -13.10
C LEU A 742 -21.48 -7.38 -14.25
N PRO A 743 -22.76 -7.80 -14.28
CA PRO A 743 -23.79 -7.55 -13.27
C PRO A 743 -23.67 -8.49 -12.04
N LYS A 744 -22.89 -9.58 -12.13
CA LYS A 744 -22.82 -10.66 -11.12
C LYS A 744 -22.60 -10.15 -9.69
N TRP A 745 -21.69 -9.20 -9.48
CA TRP A 745 -21.45 -8.61 -8.16
C TRP A 745 -22.67 -7.87 -7.62
N GLY A 746 -23.35 -7.08 -8.46
CA GLY A 746 -24.55 -6.33 -8.07
C GLY A 746 -25.75 -7.26 -7.79
N HIS A 747 -25.97 -8.26 -8.65
CA HIS A 747 -27.08 -9.22 -8.49
C HIS A 747 -26.93 -10.04 -7.20
N LEU A 748 -25.73 -10.57 -6.92
CA LEU A 748 -25.47 -11.27 -5.66
C LEU A 748 -25.55 -10.34 -4.43
N THR A 749 -25.15 -9.07 -4.56
CA THR A 749 -25.31 -8.07 -3.50
C THR A 749 -26.80 -7.80 -3.20
N ASN A 750 -27.65 -7.79 -4.23
CA ASN A 750 -29.10 -7.63 -4.05
C ASN A 750 -29.76 -8.89 -3.48
N LEU A 751 -29.35 -10.08 -3.91
CA LEU A 751 -29.76 -11.36 -3.30
C LEU A 751 -29.43 -11.40 -1.80
N HIS A 752 -28.20 -11.04 -1.42
CA HIS A 752 -27.81 -11.01 0.00
C HIS A 752 -28.66 -10.01 0.79
N LYS A 753 -28.93 -8.80 0.27
CA LYS A 753 -29.85 -7.85 0.92
C LYS A 753 -31.24 -8.43 1.12
N ALA A 754 -31.80 -9.11 0.11
CA ALA A 754 -33.13 -9.70 0.19
C ALA A 754 -33.21 -10.82 1.24
N ILE A 755 -32.24 -11.74 1.27
CA ILE A 755 -32.15 -12.78 2.31
C ILE A 755 -31.97 -12.15 3.70
N MET A 756 -31.16 -11.09 3.81
CA MET A 756 -30.93 -10.38 5.08
C MET A 756 -32.17 -9.64 5.60
N LEU A 757 -33.07 -9.18 4.72
CA LEU A 757 -34.37 -8.64 5.13
C LEU A 757 -35.28 -9.74 5.73
N SER A 758 -35.19 -10.97 5.20
CA SER A 758 -35.93 -12.14 5.71
C SER A 758 -35.27 -12.83 6.92
N GLU A 759 -34.07 -12.41 7.36
CA GLU A 759 -33.21 -13.12 8.34
C GLU A 759 -33.96 -13.51 9.62
N ASN A 760 -34.71 -12.57 10.22
CA ASN A 760 -35.43 -12.81 11.48
C ASN A 760 -36.48 -13.92 11.36
N MET A 761 -37.13 -14.03 10.20
CA MET A 761 -38.14 -15.06 9.94
C MET A 761 -37.50 -16.39 9.54
N LEU A 762 -36.44 -16.36 8.72
CA LEU A 762 -35.67 -17.56 8.34
C LEU A 762 -35.04 -18.28 9.54
N ILE A 763 -34.66 -17.55 10.60
CA ILE A 763 -33.97 -18.11 11.77
C ILE A 763 -34.93 -18.40 12.94
N GLY A 764 -36.01 -17.62 13.09
CA GLY A 764 -36.89 -17.69 14.26
C GLY A 764 -38.38 -17.91 13.96
N GLY A 765 -38.76 -18.09 12.69
CA GLY A 765 -40.14 -18.39 12.28
C GLY A 765 -40.42 -19.89 12.19
N GLU A 766 -41.67 -20.26 12.41
CA GLU A 766 -42.21 -21.58 12.06
C GLU A 766 -42.29 -21.68 10.53
N HIS A 767 -41.55 -22.63 9.96
CA HIS A 767 -41.53 -22.92 8.52
C HIS A 767 -42.74 -23.78 8.12
N ARG A 768 -43.40 -23.39 7.04
CA ARG A 768 -44.46 -24.15 6.36
C ARG A 768 -44.27 -24.02 4.85
N ASN A 769 -44.12 -25.14 4.16
CA ASN A 769 -44.15 -25.21 2.70
C ASN A 769 -45.60 -25.38 2.23
N PHE A 770 -45.99 -24.64 1.18
CA PHE A 770 -47.30 -24.74 0.53
C PHE A 770 -47.09 -24.99 -0.97
N SER A 771 -47.80 -25.95 -1.56
CA SER A 771 -47.90 -25.99 -3.04
C SER A 771 -48.85 -24.89 -3.51
N LEU A 772 -48.43 -24.14 -4.52
CA LEU A 772 -49.25 -23.14 -5.23
C LEU A 772 -49.68 -23.63 -6.63
N GLY A 773 -49.42 -24.90 -6.95
CA GLY A 773 -49.70 -25.53 -8.24
C GLY A 773 -48.55 -26.39 -8.77
N PRO A 774 -48.66 -26.94 -10.00
CA PRO A 774 -47.62 -27.78 -10.59
C PRO A 774 -46.28 -27.03 -10.75
N SER A 775 -45.24 -27.53 -10.10
CA SER A 775 -43.91 -26.90 -9.97
C SER A 775 -43.90 -25.51 -9.32
N LEU A 776 -44.94 -25.17 -8.54
CA LEU A 776 -45.03 -23.93 -7.78
C LEU A 776 -45.16 -24.23 -6.28
N GLU A 777 -44.33 -23.56 -5.48
CA GLU A 777 -44.34 -23.69 -4.03
C GLU A 777 -44.07 -22.35 -3.34
N ALA A 778 -44.42 -22.27 -2.06
CA ALA A 778 -44.09 -21.17 -1.18
C ALA A 778 -43.54 -21.72 0.15
N ASP A 779 -42.26 -21.46 0.41
CA ASP A 779 -41.69 -21.65 1.75
C ASP A 779 -41.95 -20.40 2.58
N VAL A 780 -42.86 -20.53 3.55
CA VAL A 780 -43.34 -19.41 4.37
C VAL A 780 -42.86 -19.60 5.80
N TYR A 781 -42.28 -18.55 6.36
CA TYR A 781 -41.74 -18.50 7.70
C TYR A 781 -42.57 -17.50 8.50
N THR A 782 -43.33 -18.00 9.48
CA THR A 782 -44.28 -17.18 10.26
C THR A 782 -43.89 -17.12 11.73
N SER A 783 -44.23 -16.02 12.39
CA SER A 783 -44.02 -15.87 13.84
C SER A 783 -45.35 -15.69 14.56
N SER A 784 -45.38 -16.04 15.85
CA SER A 784 -46.51 -15.76 16.75
C SER A 784 -46.87 -14.27 16.88
N SER A 785 -46.01 -13.37 16.38
CA SER A 785 -46.26 -11.92 16.28
C SER A 785 -47.05 -11.49 15.04
N GLY A 786 -47.35 -12.40 14.11
CA GLY A 786 -47.93 -12.10 12.80
C GLY A 786 -46.93 -11.62 11.74
N SER A 787 -45.65 -11.44 12.09
CA SER A 787 -44.58 -11.22 11.11
C SER A 787 -44.36 -12.48 10.27
N CYS A 788 -44.09 -12.31 8.98
CA CYS A 788 -44.09 -13.36 7.96
C CYS A 788 -43.02 -13.05 6.88
N ALA A 789 -42.25 -14.03 6.41
CA ALA A 789 -41.48 -13.94 5.17
C ALA A 789 -41.73 -15.15 4.27
N ALA A 790 -41.78 -14.97 2.95
CA ALA A 790 -42.07 -16.02 1.98
C ALA A 790 -41.03 -16.08 0.85
N PHE A 791 -40.75 -17.30 0.39
CA PHE A 791 -39.93 -17.61 -0.77
C PHE A 791 -40.82 -18.33 -1.78
N LEU A 792 -41.23 -17.64 -2.84
CA LEU A 792 -42.10 -18.19 -3.88
C LEU A 792 -41.23 -18.79 -4.98
N SER A 793 -41.26 -20.10 -5.13
CA SER A 793 -40.41 -20.88 -6.03
C SER A 793 -41.21 -21.36 -7.25
N ASN A 794 -40.63 -21.17 -8.43
CA ASN A 794 -41.04 -21.84 -9.66
C ASN A 794 -39.93 -22.80 -10.09
N SER A 795 -40.16 -24.10 -9.91
CA SER A 795 -39.23 -25.18 -10.23
C SER A 795 -39.42 -25.76 -11.64
N ASP A 796 -40.27 -25.14 -12.47
CA ASP A 796 -40.36 -25.44 -13.90
C ASP A 796 -39.12 -24.92 -14.63
N ASP A 797 -38.44 -25.77 -15.40
CA ASP A 797 -37.21 -25.41 -16.11
C ASP A 797 -37.43 -24.76 -17.49
N LYS A 798 -38.70 -24.58 -17.90
CA LYS A 798 -39.07 -24.04 -19.22
C LYS A 798 -40.02 -22.85 -19.14
N ASN A 799 -41.02 -22.92 -18.28
CA ASN A 799 -42.19 -22.04 -18.32
C ASN A 799 -42.22 -21.04 -17.16
N ASP A 800 -42.31 -19.75 -17.50
CA ASP A 800 -42.69 -18.71 -16.55
C ASP A 800 -44.14 -18.95 -16.08
N LYS A 801 -44.42 -18.71 -14.80
CA LYS A 801 -45.71 -19.04 -14.19
C LYS A 801 -46.24 -17.90 -13.33
N THR A 802 -47.56 -17.90 -13.16
CA THR A 802 -48.28 -16.95 -12.31
C THR A 802 -48.79 -17.70 -11.08
N ALA A 803 -48.32 -17.29 -9.90
CA ALA A 803 -48.69 -17.87 -8.62
C ALA A 803 -49.66 -16.93 -7.87
N VAL A 804 -50.67 -17.50 -7.21
CA VAL A 804 -51.55 -16.76 -6.31
C VAL A 804 -51.17 -17.10 -4.87
N PHE A 805 -50.77 -16.09 -4.08
CA PHE A 805 -50.34 -16.25 -2.71
C PHE A 805 -50.91 -15.10 -1.85
N GLN A 806 -51.59 -15.45 -0.75
CA GLN A 806 -52.28 -14.49 0.14
C GLN A 806 -53.16 -13.47 -0.63
N ASN A 807 -53.97 -13.94 -1.58
CA ASN A 807 -54.82 -13.15 -2.48
C ASN A 807 -54.09 -12.11 -3.36
N MET A 808 -52.77 -12.21 -3.51
CA MET A 808 -51.98 -11.42 -4.45
C MET A 808 -51.41 -12.31 -5.56
N THR A 809 -51.17 -11.72 -6.72
CA THR A 809 -50.74 -12.42 -7.94
C THR A 809 -49.28 -12.08 -8.25
N TYR A 810 -48.42 -13.10 -8.30
CA TYR A 810 -46.98 -12.96 -8.53
C TYR A 810 -46.57 -13.64 -9.82
N HIS A 811 -45.80 -12.94 -10.65
CA HIS A 811 -45.19 -13.51 -11.84
C HIS A 811 -43.77 -14.01 -11.54
N LEU A 812 -43.60 -15.33 -11.61
CA LEU A 812 -42.40 -16.08 -11.27
C LEU A 812 -41.79 -16.66 -12.55
N PRO A 813 -40.66 -16.10 -13.04
CA PRO A 813 -39.92 -16.69 -14.15
C PRO A 813 -39.58 -18.16 -13.92
N ALA A 814 -39.38 -18.92 -14.99
CA ALA A 814 -38.94 -20.31 -14.96
C ALA A 814 -37.66 -20.46 -14.12
N TRP A 815 -37.58 -21.52 -13.32
CA TRP A 815 -36.44 -21.83 -12.46
C TRP A 815 -35.97 -20.66 -11.59
N SER A 816 -36.92 -19.95 -10.96
CA SER A 816 -36.63 -18.76 -10.16
C SER A 816 -37.29 -18.79 -8.79
N VAL A 817 -36.73 -18.01 -7.86
CA VAL A 817 -37.26 -17.80 -6.51
C VAL A 817 -37.42 -16.32 -6.27
N SER A 818 -38.64 -15.90 -5.92
CA SER A 818 -38.97 -14.56 -5.45
C SER A 818 -38.96 -14.48 -3.94
N ILE A 819 -38.30 -13.45 -3.39
CA ILE A 819 -38.12 -13.25 -1.95
C ILE A 819 -39.04 -12.11 -1.48
N LEU A 820 -39.94 -12.42 -0.55
CA LEU A 820 -40.95 -11.53 0.02
C LEU A 820 -40.75 -11.43 1.54
N PRO A 821 -39.93 -10.49 2.05
CA PRO A 821 -39.56 -10.42 3.48
C PRO A 821 -40.71 -10.09 4.45
N ASP A 822 -41.87 -9.72 3.91
CA ASP A 822 -43.12 -9.39 4.61
C ASP A 822 -44.32 -10.24 4.13
N CYS A 823 -44.05 -11.28 3.31
CA CYS A 823 -45.04 -12.08 2.58
C CYS A 823 -45.90 -11.33 1.54
N LYS A 824 -45.57 -10.09 1.16
CA LYS A 824 -46.36 -9.26 0.23
C LYS A 824 -45.56 -8.60 -0.89
N ASN A 825 -44.35 -8.12 -0.61
CA ASN A 825 -43.55 -7.32 -1.53
C ASN A 825 -42.35 -8.13 -2.04
N GLU A 826 -42.32 -8.45 -3.34
CA GLU A 826 -41.13 -9.02 -3.97
C GLU A 826 -40.00 -7.97 -3.97
N VAL A 827 -38.99 -8.14 -3.13
CA VAL A 827 -37.80 -7.26 -3.11
C VAL A 827 -36.68 -7.76 -4.02
N PHE A 828 -36.76 -9.03 -4.44
CA PHE A 828 -35.78 -9.70 -5.30
C PHE A 828 -36.37 -10.95 -5.93
N ASN A 829 -35.95 -11.27 -7.15
CA ASN A 829 -36.14 -12.58 -7.78
C ASN A 829 -34.83 -13.03 -8.43
N THR A 830 -34.49 -14.32 -8.33
CA THR A 830 -33.19 -14.85 -8.80
C THR A 830 -32.93 -14.67 -10.29
N ALA A 831 -33.97 -14.62 -11.13
CA ALA A 831 -33.86 -14.40 -12.58
C ALA A 831 -33.91 -12.93 -12.99
N LYS A 832 -34.53 -12.04 -12.20
CA LYS A 832 -34.73 -10.62 -12.52
C LYS A 832 -33.44 -9.81 -12.26
N VAL A 833 -32.46 -9.91 -13.17
CA VAL A 833 -31.16 -9.21 -13.08
C VAL A 833 -31.31 -7.71 -13.32
N THR A 834 -31.40 -6.93 -12.23
CA THR A 834 -31.59 -5.46 -12.26
C THR A 834 -30.28 -4.66 -12.13
N ALA A 835 -29.16 -5.31 -11.88
CA ALA A 835 -27.86 -4.65 -11.85
C ALA A 835 -27.36 -4.35 -13.28
N LYS A 836 -26.88 -3.11 -13.53
CA LYS A 836 -26.15 -2.74 -14.76
C LYS A 836 -25.12 -3.82 -15.13
N SER A 837 -24.94 -4.06 -16.42
CA SER A 837 -23.93 -4.99 -16.92
C SER A 837 -22.66 -4.24 -17.38
N SER A 838 -21.60 -4.99 -17.68
CA SER A 838 -20.37 -4.43 -18.24
C SER A 838 -19.89 -5.26 -19.42
N LYS A 839 -19.86 -4.67 -20.62
CA LYS A 839 -19.34 -5.29 -21.84
C LYS A 839 -17.83 -5.05 -21.92
N VAL A 840 -17.07 -6.12 -22.18
CA VAL A 840 -15.62 -6.06 -22.39
C VAL A 840 -15.34 -6.17 -23.89
N GLU A 841 -14.46 -5.32 -24.40
CA GLU A 841 -14.07 -5.25 -25.81
C GLU A 841 -12.54 -5.27 -25.90
N MET A 842 -11.98 -6.13 -26.75
CA MET A 842 -10.55 -6.20 -27.03
C MET A 842 -10.28 -5.54 -28.37
N LEU A 843 -9.81 -4.29 -28.36
CA LEU A 843 -9.54 -3.48 -29.55
C LEU A 843 -8.15 -3.82 -30.11
N PRO A 844 -8.03 -4.48 -31.29
CA PRO A 844 -6.75 -4.88 -31.84
C PRO A 844 -5.98 -3.71 -32.45
N GLU A 845 -4.66 -3.69 -32.21
CA GLU A 845 -3.70 -2.77 -32.80
C GLU A 845 -2.53 -3.61 -33.37
N ASP A 846 -2.27 -3.48 -34.67
CA ASP A 846 -1.15 -4.18 -35.32
C ASP A 846 0.19 -3.76 -34.74
N LEU A 847 1.16 -4.69 -34.71
CA LEU A 847 2.52 -4.38 -34.28
C LEU A 847 3.11 -3.29 -35.18
N LYS A 848 3.65 -2.25 -34.55
CA LYS A 848 4.30 -1.10 -35.21
C LYS A 848 5.75 -1.03 -34.75
N SER A 849 6.59 -0.44 -35.58
CA SER A 849 7.95 -0.09 -35.24
C SER A 849 8.33 1.16 -36.00
N SER A 850 8.81 2.17 -35.30
CA SER A 850 9.27 3.45 -35.83
C SER A 850 10.39 3.34 -36.89
N SER A 851 11.08 2.20 -36.96
CA SER A 851 12.07 1.87 -38.01
C SER A 851 11.61 0.82 -39.04
N GLY A 852 10.32 0.44 -39.00
CA GLY A 852 9.76 -0.71 -39.71
C GLY A 852 10.06 -2.05 -39.04
N LEU A 853 9.11 -3.00 -39.10
CA LEU A 853 9.26 -4.32 -38.48
C LEU A 853 10.35 -5.13 -39.18
N LYS A 854 11.44 -5.42 -38.45
CA LYS A 854 12.51 -6.34 -38.84
C LYS A 854 12.59 -7.44 -37.80
N TRP A 855 12.36 -8.68 -38.22
CA TRP A 855 12.42 -9.86 -37.37
C TRP A 855 13.83 -10.43 -37.39
N GLN A 856 14.34 -10.75 -36.21
CA GLN A 856 15.48 -11.63 -36.00
C GLN A 856 14.97 -13.05 -35.75
N VAL A 857 15.58 -14.03 -36.42
CA VAL A 857 15.17 -15.44 -36.39
C VAL A 857 16.37 -16.31 -36.03
N PHE A 858 16.17 -17.22 -35.08
CA PHE A 858 17.12 -18.28 -34.72
C PHE A 858 16.35 -19.60 -34.60
N SER A 859 16.88 -20.69 -35.15
CA SER A 859 16.23 -22.01 -35.09
C SER A 859 17.05 -22.97 -34.25
N GLU A 860 16.38 -23.69 -33.36
CA GLU A 860 16.97 -24.71 -32.50
C GLU A 860 17.56 -25.86 -33.31
N LYS A 861 18.54 -26.53 -32.69
CA LYS A 861 19.01 -27.84 -33.17
C LYS A 861 18.15 -28.93 -32.52
N ALA A 862 17.65 -29.87 -33.32
CA ALA A 862 16.94 -31.03 -32.77
C ALA A 862 17.90 -31.97 -32.02
N GLY A 863 17.50 -32.46 -30.85
CA GLY A 863 18.30 -33.36 -30.02
C GLY A 863 19.40 -32.65 -29.25
N ILE A 864 20.49 -33.38 -28.99
CA ILE A 864 21.65 -32.89 -28.23
C ILE A 864 22.32 -31.72 -28.96
N TRP A 865 22.17 -30.51 -28.42
CA TRP A 865 22.63 -29.25 -29.04
C TRP A 865 24.02 -28.75 -28.57
N GLY A 866 24.60 -29.42 -27.57
CA GLY A 866 25.92 -29.19 -26.96
C GLY A 866 26.48 -30.51 -26.39
N GLU A 867 27.08 -30.48 -25.20
CA GLU A 867 27.38 -31.73 -24.46
C GLU A 867 26.09 -32.34 -23.87
N ALA A 868 26.02 -33.67 -23.81
CA ALA A 868 24.89 -34.38 -23.19
C ALA A 868 24.99 -34.33 -21.67
N ASP A 869 23.86 -34.14 -20.98
CA ASP A 869 23.85 -34.01 -19.51
C ASP A 869 24.03 -35.37 -18.82
N PHE A 870 23.50 -36.44 -19.41
CA PHE A 870 23.76 -37.83 -19.02
C PHE A 870 23.34 -38.83 -20.11
N VAL A 871 23.62 -40.11 -19.87
CA VAL A 871 23.25 -41.26 -20.72
C VAL A 871 22.68 -42.37 -19.82
N LYS A 872 21.62 -43.06 -20.27
CA LYS A 872 21.00 -44.16 -19.51
C LYS A 872 20.48 -45.26 -20.46
N ASN A 873 20.37 -46.50 -19.99
CA ASN A 873 19.87 -47.63 -20.78
C ASN A 873 18.35 -47.88 -20.62
N GLU A 874 17.60 -46.86 -20.23
CA GLU A 874 16.15 -46.89 -20.00
C GLU A 874 15.57 -45.47 -20.18
N LEU A 875 14.25 -45.37 -20.35
CA LEU A 875 13.54 -44.09 -20.34
C LEU A 875 13.45 -43.52 -18.91
N VAL A 876 13.77 -42.24 -18.74
CA VAL A 876 13.60 -41.52 -17.47
C VAL A 876 12.26 -40.80 -17.35
N ASP A 877 11.78 -40.65 -16.12
CA ASP A 877 10.69 -39.72 -15.76
C ASP A 877 11.12 -38.27 -16.01
N HIS A 878 10.24 -37.48 -16.63
CA HIS A 878 10.51 -36.10 -17.02
C HIS A 878 10.65 -35.16 -15.81
N ILE A 879 9.75 -35.26 -14.83
CA ILE A 879 9.63 -34.29 -13.72
C ILE A 879 10.82 -34.45 -12.76
N ASN A 880 11.16 -35.69 -12.39
CA ASN A 880 12.32 -35.99 -11.54
C ASN A 880 13.66 -35.67 -12.24
N THR A 881 13.69 -35.68 -13.57
CA THR A 881 14.88 -35.31 -14.37
C THR A 881 15.05 -33.80 -14.47
N THR A 882 14.01 -33.08 -14.89
CA THR A 882 14.08 -31.61 -15.12
C THR A 882 13.94 -30.79 -13.85
N LYS A 883 13.30 -31.33 -12.80
CA LYS A 883 13.10 -30.70 -11.48
C LYS A 883 12.49 -29.30 -11.57
N ASP A 884 11.55 -29.13 -12.49
CA ASP A 884 10.86 -27.87 -12.81
C ASP A 884 11.79 -26.72 -13.28
N THR A 885 13.04 -27.02 -13.69
CA THR A 885 14.00 -26.03 -14.21
C THR A 885 13.81 -25.71 -15.70
N THR A 886 13.04 -26.52 -16.42
CA THR A 886 12.66 -26.34 -17.84
C THR A 886 11.46 -27.23 -18.17
N ASP A 887 10.60 -26.79 -19.11
CA ASP A 887 9.49 -27.58 -19.65
C ASP A 887 9.96 -28.73 -20.58
N TYR A 888 11.25 -28.77 -20.94
CA TYR A 888 11.76 -29.48 -22.11
C TYR A 888 12.84 -30.53 -21.76
N LEU A 889 12.67 -31.75 -22.28
CA LEU A 889 13.64 -32.84 -22.14
C LEU A 889 13.84 -33.60 -23.46
N TRP A 890 15.06 -33.60 -23.98
CA TRP A 890 15.46 -34.37 -25.15
C TRP A 890 15.86 -35.80 -24.78
N TYR A 891 15.36 -36.75 -25.56
CA TYR A 891 15.76 -38.16 -25.58
C TYR A 891 16.33 -38.43 -26.99
N THR A 892 17.63 -38.68 -27.12
CA THR A 892 18.30 -39.01 -28.40
C THR A 892 18.84 -40.44 -28.37
N THR A 893 18.57 -41.22 -29.42
CA THR A 893 19.23 -42.52 -29.67
C THR A 893 19.50 -42.71 -31.17
N SER A 894 20.38 -43.64 -31.54
CA SER A 894 20.64 -43.98 -32.94
C SER A 894 20.47 -45.47 -33.21
N ILE A 895 20.04 -45.81 -34.43
CA ILE A 895 19.82 -47.18 -34.89
C ILE A 895 20.47 -47.41 -36.25
N THR A 896 21.07 -48.59 -36.45
CA THR A 896 21.66 -48.97 -37.73
C THR A 896 20.68 -49.84 -38.52
N ILE A 897 20.39 -49.43 -39.75
CA ILE A 897 19.45 -50.06 -40.68
C ILE A 897 20.22 -50.76 -41.79
N SER A 898 19.94 -52.04 -42.00
CA SER A 898 20.59 -52.84 -43.06
C SER A 898 20.10 -52.42 -44.45
N ALA A 899 21.02 -52.37 -45.42
CA ALA A 899 20.67 -52.14 -46.83
C ALA A 899 19.78 -53.26 -47.43
N ASN A 900 19.65 -54.40 -46.74
CA ASN A 900 18.77 -55.50 -47.13
C ASN A 900 17.36 -55.43 -46.51
N GLU A 901 17.03 -54.37 -45.77
CA GLU A 901 15.69 -54.16 -45.22
C GLU A 901 14.60 -54.10 -46.31
N GLY A 902 13.54 -54.90 -46.13
CA GLY A 902 12.51 -55.11 -47.14
C GLY A 902 11.67 -53.86 -47.41
N PHE A 903 11.56 -52.95 -46.43
CA PHE A 903 10.83 -51.70 -46.59
C PHE A 903 11.52 -50.74 -47.57
N LEU A 904 12.86 -50.67 -47.54
CA LEU A 904 13.66 -49.88 -48.49
C LEU A 904 13.41 -50.31 -49.94
N LYS A 905 13.32 -51.63 -50.17
CA LYS A 905 13.11 -52.22 -51.50
C LYS A 905 11.65 -52.12 -51.98
N LYS A 906 10.68 -52.01 -51.06
CA LYS A 906 9.23 -51.94 -51.35
C LYS A 906 8.63 -50.53 -51.27
N GLN A 907 9.45 -49.51 -51.01
CA GLN A 907 9.02 -48.13 -50.73
C GLN A 907 7.96 -47.99 -49.61
N THR A 908 7.87 -48.97 -48.72
CA THR A 908 7.02 -48.88 -47.53
C THR A 908 7.78 -48.20 -46.40
N LEU A 909 7.07 -47.50 -45.52
CA LEU A 909 7.67 -46.85 -44.35
C LEU A 909 7.40 -47.68 -43.08
N PRO A 910 8.42 -48.04 -42.28
CA PRO A 910 8.21 -48.62 -40.97
C PRO A 910 7.52 -47.62 -40.05
N VAL A 911 6.90 -48.10 -38.97
CA VAL A 911 6.03 -47.30 -38.10
C VAL A 911 6.60 -47.23 -36.70
N LEU A 912 6.90 -46.01 -36.25
CA LEU A 912 7.29 -45.67 -34.89
C LEU A 912 6.04 -45.55 -34.02
N PHE A 913 6.09 -46.27 -32.90
CA PHE A 913 5.11 -46.25 -31.82
C PHE A 913 5.77 -45.65 -30.58
N ILE A 914 5.14 -44.64 -29.98
CA ILE A 914 5.58 -44.04 -28.72
C ILE A 914 4.39 -43.93 -27.78
N GLU A 915 4.58 -44.35 -26.53
CA GLU A 915 3.62 -44.14 -25.45
C GLU A 915 4.22 -43.16 -24.43
N SER A 916 3.39 -42.25 -23.91
CA SER A 916 3.82 -41.19 -23.00
C SER A 916 2.76 -40.87 -21.96
N LYS A 917 3.20 -40.57 -20.74
CA LYS A 917 2.43 -39.91 -19.67
C LYS A 917 2.65 -38.40 -19.60
N GLY A 918 3.54 -37.85 -20.44
CA GLY A 918 3.81 -36.41 -20.53
C GLY A 918 2.72 -35.63 -21.26
N HIS A 919 2.84 -34.31 -21.29
CA HIS A 919 1.80 -33.43 -21.82
C HIS A 919 1.87 -33.26 -23.36
N THR A 920 3.07 -33.21 -23.93
CA THR A 920 3.32 -33.07 -25.38
C THR A 920 4.65 -33.72 -25.79
N LEU A 921 4.78 -34.08 -27.06
CA LEU A 921 5.97 -34.68 -27.66
C LEU A 921 6.17 -34.15 -29.09
N HIS A 922 7.40 -33.77 -29.44
CA HIS A 922 7.84 -33.61 -30.83
C HIS A 922 8.81 -34.73 -31.22
N VAL A 923 8.71 -35.18 -32.48
CA VAL A 923 9.52 -36.28 -33.02
C VAL A 923 10.31 -35.79 -34.23
N PHE A 924 11.62 -36.04 -34.21
CA PHE A 924 12.53 -35.78 -35.32
C PHE A 924 13.29 -37.06 -35.68
N ILE A 925 13.50 -37.29 -36.98
CA ILE A 925 14.28 -38.41 -37.52
C ILE A 925 15.37 -37.81 -38.40
N ASN A 926 16.64 -38.15 -38.15
CA ASN A 926 17.78 -37.58 -38.86
C ASN A 926 17.81 -36.03 -38.84
N LYS A 927 17.30 -35.44 -37.75
CA LYS A 927 17.03 -33.99 -37.54
C LYS A 927 15.82 -33.40 -38.28
N ASP A 928 15.18 -34.12 -39.20
CA ASP A 928 13.95 -33.69 -39.87
C ASP A 928 12.72 -33.86 -38.95
N TYR A 929 11.88 -32.82 -38.86
CA TYR A 929 10.66 -32.84 -38.05
C TYR A 929 9.57 -33.72 -38.67
N LEU A 930 9.11 -34.73 -37.92
CA LEU A 930 8.14 -35.71 -38.38
C LEU A 930 6.72 -35.46 -37.86
N GLY A 931 6.57 -34.89 -36.65
CA GLY A 931 5.25 -34.60 -36.10
C GLY A 931 5.21 -34.32 -34.58
N THR A 932 3.98 -34.10 -34.11
CA THR A 932 3.64 -33.83 -32.71
C THR A 932 2.62 -34.85 -32.19
N ALA A 933 2.70 -35.20 -30.91
CA ALA A 933 1.60 -35.80 -30.14
C ALA A 933 1.32 -34.98 -28.87
N THR A 934 0.08 -35.02 -28.38
CA THR A 934 -0.40 -34.22 -27.23
C THR A 934 -1.48 -34.96 -26.46
N GLY A 935 -1.51 -34.79 -25.13
CA GLY A 935 -2.68 -35.14 -24.32
C GLY A 935 -3.93 -34.32 -24.71
N ASN A 936 -5.11 -34.81 -24.32
CA ASN A 936 -6.39 -34.16 -24.64
C ASN A 936 -6.88 -33.18 -23.56
N GLY A 937 -6.19 -33.08 -22.43
CA GLY A 937 -6.49 -32.17 -21.31
C GLY A 937 -7.09 -32.89 -20.10
N THR A 938 -8.14 -33.69 -20.30
CA THR A 938 -8.75 -34.52 -19.25
C THR A 938 -8.09 -35.89 -19.11
N HIS A 939 -7.46 -36.37 -20.19
CA HIS A 939 -6.55 -37.51 -20.21
C HIS A 939 -5.19 -37.03 -20.74
N VAL A 940 -4.20 -36.99 -19.86
CA VAL A 940 -2.83 -36.58 -20.19
C VAL A 940 -2.10 -37.63 -21.05
N PRO A 941 -2.14 -38.95 -20.74
CA PRO A 941 -1.41 -39.94 -21.51
C PRO A 941 -1.83 -40.00 -22.99
N PHE A 942 -0.88 -40.29 -23.86
CA PHE A 942 -1.13 -40.44 -25.29
C PHE A 942 -0.26 -41.53 -25.93
N LYS A 943 -0.72 -42.00 -27.10
CA LYS A 943 0.01 -42.93 -27.96
C LYS A 943 0.17 -42.30 -29.34
N LEU A 944 1.41 -42.20 -29.81
CA LEU A 944 1.75 -41.76 -31.16
C LEU A 944 2.03 -42.99 -32.03
N LYS A 945 1.42 -43.04 -33.22
CA LYS A 945 1.72 -44.00 -34.29
C LYS A 945 2.04 -43.19 -35.55
N LYS A 946 3.27 -43.28 -36.05
CA LYS A 946 3.73 -42.45 -37.19
C LYS A 946 4.71 -43.22 -38.07
N SER A 947 4.51 -43.18 -39.37
CA SER A 947 5.46 -43.73 -40.35
C SER A 947 6.77 -42.93 -40.32
N VAL A 948 7.92 -43.60 -40.27
CA VAL A 948 9.26 -43.00 -40.15
C VAL A 948 10.08 -43.21 -41.42
N PRO A 949 10.68 -42.15 -42.00
CA PRO A 949 11.63 -42.27 -43.10
C PRO A 949 13.00 -42.68 -42.56
N LEU A 950 13.34 -43.96 -42.70
CA LEU A 950 14.65 -44.51 -42.34
C LEU A 950 15.48 -44.80 -43.60
N LYS A 951 16.75 -44.43 -43.59
CA LYS A 951 17.74 -44.72 -44.65
C LYS A 951 18.59 -45.94 -44.25
N ALA A 952 19.31 -46.54 -45.21
CA ALA A 952 20.36 -47.51 -44.87
C ALA A 952 21.51 -46.84 -44.08
N GLY A 953 22.16 -47.59 -43.19
CA GLY A 953 23.17 -47.07 -42.26
C GLY A 953 22.56 -46.49 -40.98
N GLU A 954 23.28 -45.58 -40.32
CA GLU A 954 22.84 -44.98 -39.07
C GLU A 954 21.70 -43.98 -39.25
N ASN A 955 20.70 -44.06 -38.37
CA ASN A 955 19.58 -43.13 -38.27
C ASN A 955 19.47 -42.59 -36.85
N ASN A 956 19.39 -41.27 -36.71
CA ASN A 956 19.17 -40.62 -35.41
C ASN A 956 17.67 -40.43 -35.14
N ILE A 957 17.26 -40.68 -33.91
CA ILE A 957 15.89 -40.47 -33.40
C ILE A 957 16.00 -39.49 -32.25
N ASP A 958 15.50 -38.27 -32.45
CA ASP A 958 15.48 -37.21 -31.44
C ASP A 958 14.04 -36.91 -31.02
N LEU A 959 13.74 -37.11 -29.74
CA LEU A 959 12.41 -36.96 -29.17
C LEU A 959 12.41 -35.84 -28.13
N LEU A 960 11.61 -34.80 -28.31
CA LEU A 960 11.45 -33.71 -27.35
C LEU A 960 10.19 -33.92 -26.53
N SER A 961 10.35 -34.39 -25.29
CA SER A 961 9.27 -34.48 -24.31
C SER A 961 9.01 -33.11 -23.70
N MET A 962 7.74 -32.78 -23.45
CA MET A 962 7.32 -31.50 -22.89
C MET A 962 6.29 -31.67 -21.76
N THR A 963 6.47 -30.87 -20.71
CA THR A 963 5.45 -30.58 -19.68
C THR A 963 4.71 -29.27 -20.00
N VAL A 964 3.73 -28.92 -19.16
CA VAL A 964 3.00 -27.63 -19.18
C VAL A 964 2.66 -27.29 -17.72
N GLY A 965 3.69 -27.18 -16.89
CA GLY A 965 3.56 -27.11 -15.43
C GLY A 965 3.25 -28.46 -14.75
N LEU A 966 3.05 -28.40 -13.43
CA LEU A 966 2.85 -29.54 -12.52
C LEU A 966 1.41 -29.63 -12.01
N SER A 967 1.00 -30.84 -11.59
CA SER A 967 -0.29 -31.11 -10.95
C SER A 967 -0.42 -30.41 -9.60
N ASN A 968 -1.58 -29.83 -9.30
CA ASN A 968 -1.83 -29.06 -8.07
C ASN A 968 -3.03 -29.55 -7.23
N ALA A 969 -3.67 -30.65 -7.62
CA ALA A 969 -4.84 -31.23 -6.95
C ALA A 969 -4.99 -32.71 -7.28
N GLY A 970 -5.71 -33.45 -6.42
CA GLY A 970 -5.93 -34.89 -6.50
C GLY A 970 -5.38 -35.62 -5.27
N SER A 971 -5.37 -36.95 -5.31
CA SER A 971 -4.67 -37.79 -4.33
C SER A 971 -3.32 -38.22 -4.92
N PHE A 972 -2.24 -38.13 -4.13
CA PHE A 972 -0.89 -38.56 -4.54
C PHE A 972 -0.37 -37.89 -5.83
N TYR A 973 -0.76 -36.64 -6.09
CA TYR A 973 -0.38 -35.92 -7.32
C TYR A 973 1.13 -35.65 -7.40
N GLU A 974 1.82 -35.62 -6.26
CA GLU A 974 3.26 -35.57 -6.11
C GLU A 974 3.99 -36.84 -6.58
N TRP A 975 3.26 -37.96 -6.77
CA TRP A 975 3.78 -39.24 -7.28
C TRP A 975 3.34 -39.54 -8.72
N VAL A 976 2.76 -38.59 -9.45
CA VAL A 976 2.28 -38.80 -10.83
C VAL A 976 3.43 -38.56 -11.83
N PRO A 977 3.97 -39.60 -12.49
CA PRO A 977 5.11 -39.47 -13.40
C PRO A 977 4.70 -38.96 -14.79
N ALA A 978 5.63 -38.30 -15.46
CA ALA A 978 5.47 -37.74 -16.81
C ALA A 978 6.63 -38.13 -17.73
N GLY A 979 6.46 -37.96 -19.04
CA GLY A 979 7.47 -38.31 -20.04
C GLY A 979 7.17 -39.61 -20.79
N LEU A 980 8.18 -40.21 -21.42
CA LEU A 980 8.03 -41.37 -22.29
C LEU A 980 7.98 -42.68 -21.48
N THR A 981 7.09 -43.61 -21.86
CA THR A 981 6.93 -44.92 -21.20
C THR A 981 7.17 -46.11 -22.12
N SER A 982 7.13 -45.94 -23.44
CA SER A 982 7.55 -46.96 -24.41
C SER A 982 7.92 -46.34 -25.75
N VAL A 983 8.93 -46.90 -26.42
CA VAL A 983 9.33 -46.53 -27.78
C VAL A 983 9.63 -47.81 -28.57
N SER A 984 9.02 -48.00 -29.74
CA SER A 984 9.31 -49.14 -30.63
C SER A 984 9.04 -48.85 -32.10
N ILE A 985 9.69 -49.57 -33.01
CA ILE A 985 9.54 -49.46 -34.46
C ILE A 985 9.08 -50.81 -35.03
N LYS A 986 8.04 -50.82 -35.85
CA LYS A 986 7.50 -52.02 -36.51
C LYS A 986 7.64 -51.93 -38.03
N GLY A 987 7.83 -53.08 -38.68
CA GLY A 987 7.96 -53.17 -40.15
C GLY A 987 9.40 -53.26 -40.65
N LEU A 988 10.33 -53.64 -39.78
CA LEU A 988 11.66 -54.12 -40.15
C LEU A 988 11.58 -55.62 -40.48
N ASN A 989 12.56 -56.17 -41.21
CA ASN A 989 12.64 -57.60 -41.53
C ASN A 989 12.59 -58.48 -40.27
N ASN A 990 13.24 -58.05 -39.19
CA ASN A 990 13.26 -58.73 -37.89
C ASN A 990 12.03 -58.37 -37.00
N GLY A 991 10.95 -57.84 -37.58
CA GLY A 991 9.67 -57.61 -36.92
C GLY A 991 9.54 -56.27 -36.20
N THR A 992 9.68 -56.28 -34.86
CA THR A 992 9.52 -55.11 -33.98
C THR A 992 10.79 -54.85 -33.19
N LEU A 993 11.42 -53.71 -33.42
CA LEU A 993 12.55 -53.21 -32.62
C LEU A 993 12.02 -52.42 -31.42
N ASN A 994 12.27 -52.89 -30.19
CA ASN A 994 11.94 -52.17 -28.97
C ASN A 994 13.14 -51.31 -28.54
N LEU A 995 12.91 -50.00 -28.35
CA LEU A 995 13.93 -49.02 -27.95
C LEU A 995 13.77 -48.56 -26.49
N THR A 996 12.75 -49.04 -25.77
CA THR A 996 12.41 -48.60 -24.41
C THR A 996 13.58 -48.79 -23.42
N ASN A 997 14.26 -49.93 -23.48
CA ASN A 997 15.37 -50.29 -22.59
C ASN A 997 16.70 -50.35 -23.37
N THR A 998 16.95 -49.32 -24.19
CA THR A 998 18.19 -49.17 -24.97
C THR A 998 18.93 -47.90 -24.54
N LYS A 999 20.15 -47.68 -25.06
CA LYS A 999 20.96 -46.51 -24.73
C LYS A 999 20.32 -45.22 -25.24
N TRP A 1000 19.86 -44.38 -24.33
CA TRP A 1000 19.37 -43.03 -24.56
C TRP A 1000 20.36 -41.99 -24.02
N THR A 1001 20.57 -40.95 -24.83
CA THR A 1001 21.38 -39.76 -24.49
C THR A 1001 20.44 -38.61 -24.20
N TYR A 1002 20.72 -37.84 -23.15
CA TYR A 1002 19.79 -36.85 -22.61
C TYR A 1002 20.32 -35.43 -22.68
N LYS A 1003 19.42 -34.48 -22.96
CA LYS A 1003 19.68 -33.04 -22.82
C LYS A 1003 18.50 -32.32 -22.18
N LEU A 1004 18.74 -31.59 -21.09
CA LEU A 1004 17.76 -30.72 -20.46
C LEU A 1004 17.66 -29.40 -21.25
N GLY A 1005 16.44 -28.93 -21.48
CA GLY A 1005 16.17 -27.63 -22.10
C GLY A 1005 16.46 -27.56 -23.59
N VAL A 1006 16.11 -26.42 -24.18
CA VAL A 1006 16.49 -26.04 -25.56
C VAL A 1006 17.65 -25.04 -25.55
N GLN A 1007 18.40 -24.92 -26.65
CA GLN A 1007 19.63 -24.13 -26.68
C GLN A 1007 19.39 -22.65 -26.33
N GLY A 1008 18.26 -22.09 -26.77
CA GLY A 1008 17.88 -20.71 -26.50
C GLY A 1008 17.44 -20.40 -25.07
N GLU A 1009 16.93 -21.39 -24.33
CA GLU A 1009 16.69 -21.26 -22.88
C GLU A 1009 18.02 -21.17 -22.14
N HIS A 1010 18.94 -22.11 -22.43
CA HIS A 1010 20.27 -22.17 -21.82
C HIS A 1010 21.07 -20.89 -22.08
N LEU A 1011 21.03 -20.37 -23.30
CA LEU A 1011 21.66 -19.09 -23.67
C LEU A 1011 20.87 -17.85 -23.20
N SER A 1012 19.70 -18.04 -22.56
CA SER A 1012 18.78 -16.98 -22.11
C SER A 1012 18.48 -15.94 -23.21
N LEU A 1013 18.12 -16.38 -24.42
CA LEU A 1013 17.91 -15.52 -25.60
C LEU A 1013 16.78 -14.47 -25.44
N PHE A 1014 15.93 -14.65 -24.42
CA PHE A 1014 14.89 -13.70 -24.01
C PHE A 1014 15.42 -12.52 -23.18
N LYS A 1015 16.65 -12.58 -22.63
CA LYS A 1015 17.23 -11.50 -21.82
C LYS A 1015 17.81 -10.38 -22.70
N PRO A 1016 17.51 -9.09 -22.40
CA PRO A 1016 18.13 -7.96 -23.10
C PRO A 1016 19.66 -8.02 -23.01
N GLY A 1017 20.34 -7.72 -24.12
CA GLY A 1017 21.80 -7.76 -24.23
C GLY A 1017 22.39 -9.09 -24.73
N ASN A 1018 21.71 -10.23 -24.54
CA ASN A 1018 22.19 -11.55 -25.02
C ASN A 1018 22.07 -11.75 -26.55
N SER A 1019 21.95 -10.68 -27.34
CA SER A 1019 21.79 -10.74 -28.80
C SER A 1019 22.98 -11.34 -29.54
N GLU A 1020 24.18 -11.36 -28.94
CA GLU A 1020 25.39 -11.90 -29.58
C GLU A 1020 25.59 -13.41 -29.32
N ALA A 1021 24.81 -14.02 -28.43
CA ALA A 1021 24.94 -15.44 -28.06
C ALA A 1021 24.61 -16.42 -29.20
N VAL A 1022 23.88 -15.97 -30.23
CA VAL A 1022 23.60 -16.73 -31.46
C VAL A 1022 23.62 -15.82 -32.69
N LYS A 1023 23.95 -16.39 -33.86
CA LYS A 1023 23.90 -15.68 -35.15
C LYS A 1023 22.45 -15.58 -35.65
N TRP A 1024 21.74 -14.54 -35.21
CA TRP A 1024 20.39 -14.23 -35.67
C TRP A 1024 20.34 -13.91 -37.18
N THR A 1025 19.35 -14.48 -37.88
CA THR A 1025 19.04 -14.13 -39.27
C THR A 1025 18.00 -13.02 -39.32
N VAL A 1026 18.31 -11.88 -39.94
CA VAL A 1026 17.40 -10.73 -40.05
C VAL A 1026 16.52 -10.86 -41.30
N THR A 1027 15.20 -10.67 -41.17
CA THR A 1027 14.23 -10.73 -42.28
C THR A 1027 12.99 -9.86 -42.03
N THR A 1028 12.37 -9.34 -43.09
CA THR A 1028 11.04 -8.70 -43.05
C THR A 1028 9.89 -9.69 -43.26
N LYS A 1029 10.21 -10.94 -43.61
CA LYS A 1029 9.30 -12.06 -43.81
C LYS A 1029 9.80 -13.26 -42.98
N PRO A 1030 9.54 -13.31 -41.66
CA PRO A 1030 9.90 -14.45 -40.84
C PRO A 1030 9.20 -15.73 -41.36
N PRO A 1031 9.83 -16.91 -41.18
CA PRO A 1031 9.27 -18.19 -41.62
C PRO A 1031 7.93 -18.52 -40.95
N LYS A 1032 7.25 -19.52 -41.51
CA LYS A 1032 6.00 -20.12 -41.00
C LYS A 1032 6.05 -21.61 -41.28
N LYS A 1033 5.39 -22.42 -40.45
CA LYS A 1033 5.51 -23.89 -40.41
C LYS A 1033 6.92 -24.40 -40.06
N GLN A 1034 7.79 -23.55 -39.50
CA GLN A 1034 9.10 -23.94 -39.00
C GLN A 1034 9.05 -24.12 -37.47
N PRO A 1035 9.13 -25.35 -36.94
CA PRO A 1035 9.08 -25.61 -35.50
C PRO A 1035 10.35 -25.14 -34.78
N LEU A 1036 10.33 -25.18 -33.44
CA LEU A 1036 11.43 -24.83 -32.53
C LEU A 1036 12.23 -23.59 -32.98
N THR A 1037 11.55 -22.48 -33.20
CA THR A 1037 12.15 -21.25 -33.74
C THR A 1037 11.90 -20.07 -32.82
N TRP A 1038 12.98 -19.37 -32.49
CA TRP A 1038 12.98 -18.11 -31.76
C TRP A 1038 12.79 -16.95 -32.74
N TYR A 1039 11.84 -16.08 -32.42
CA TYR A 1039 11.55 -14.84 -33.11
C TYR A 1039 11.80 -13.67 -32.16
N LYS A 1040 12.46 -12.62 -32.66
CA LYS A 1040 12.76 -11.40 -31.91
C LYS A 1040 12.45 -10.18 -32.78
N VAL A 1041 11.76 -9.18 -32.25
CA VAL A 1041 11.38 -7.96 -32.99
C VAL A 1041 11.31 -6.75 -32.07
N ILE A 1042 11.67 -5.58 -32.60
CA ILE A 1042 11.53 -4.30 -31.90
C ILE A 1042 10.20 -3.65 -32.26
N ILE A 1043 9.38 -3.35 -31.25
CA ILE A 1043 8.04 -2.76 -31.40
C ILE A 1043 7.88 -1.43 -30.62
N ASP A 1044 6.97 -0.60 -31.10
CA ASP A 1044 6.50 0.59 -30.39
C ASP A 1044 5.43 0.20 -29.33
N PRO A 1045 5.25 0.96 -28.24
CA PRO A 1045 4.21 0.68 -27.26
C PRO A 1045 2.80 0.97 -27.81
N PRO A 1046 1.76 0.21 -27.41
CA PRO A 1046 0.39 0.42 -27.88
C PRO A 1046 -0.21 1.68 -27.26
N SER A 1047 -1.16 2.29 -27.98
CA SER A 1047 -1.78 3.57 -27.59
C SER A 1047 -2.56 3.52 -26.25
N GLY A 1048 -2.82 4.68 -25.63
CA GLY A 1048 -3.67 4.79 -24.43
C GLY A 1048 -3.12 4.18 -23.14
N SER A 1049 -3.98 4.08 -22.11
CA SER A 1049 -3.65 3.54 -20.77
C SER A 1049 -4.38 2.24 -20.42
N GLU A 1050 -5.25 1.74 -21.30
CA GLU A 1050 -6.09 0.56 -21.03
C GLU A 1050 -5.24 -0.73 -20.93
N PRO A 1051 -5.64 -1.76 -20.18
CA PRO A 1051 -4.89 -3.01 -20.07
C PRO A 1051 -4.67 -3.67 -21.44
N VAL A 1052 -3.48 -4.23 -21.66
CA VAL A 1052 -3.08 -4.84 -22.95
C VAL A 1052 -3.05 -6.36 -22.86
N GLY A 1053 -3.45 -7.03 -23.93
CA GLY A 1053 -3.13 -8.43 -24.19
C GLY A 1053 -2.41 -8.60 -25.53
N LEU A 1054 -1.42 -9.48 -25.59
CA LEU A 1054 -0.82 -9.97 -26.83
C LEU A 1054 -1.78 -11.00 -27.45
N ASP A 1055 -2.23 -10.75 -28.68
CA ASP A 1055 -3.11 -11.64 -29.44
C ASP A 1055 -2.26 -12.66 -30.20
N MET A 1056 -2.24 -13.90 -29.68
CA MET A 1056 -1.41 -14.99 -30.18
C MET A 1056 -2.17 -15.94 -31.11
N LEU A 1057 -3.35 -15.54 -31.63
CA LEU A 1057 -4.21 -16.37 -32.50
C LEU A 1057 -3.48 -17.01 -33.70
N SER A 1058 -2.42 -16.37 -34.23
CA SER A 1058 -1.64 -16.89 -35.36
C SER A 1058 -0.49 -17.83 -34.98
N MET A 1059 -0.27 -18.07 -33.69
CA MET A 1059 0.86 -18.83 -33.15
C MET A 1059 0.45 -20.24 -32.69
N GLY A 1060 1.42 -21.15 -32.51
CA GLY A 1060 1.17 -22.59 -32.33
C GLY A 1060 1.16 -23.04 -30.87
N LYS A 1061 2.36 -23.18 -30.28
CA LYS A 1061 2.62 -23.31 -28.84
C LYS A 1061 3.99 -22.69 -28.58
N GLY A 1062 4.19 -22.09 -27.41
CA GLY A 1062 5.49 -21.56 -27.05
C GLY A 1062 5.46 -20.68 -25.82
N MET A 1063 6.45 -19.80 -25.71
CA MET A 1063 6.60 -18.81 -24.64
C MET A 1063 6.93 -17.44 -25.24
N ALA A 1064 6.52 -16.36 -24.57
CA ALA A 1064 6.78 -15.00 -25.02
C ALA A 1064 7.28 -14.11 -23.87
N TRP A 1065 8.16 -13.17 -24.21
CA TRP A 1065 8.76 -12.21 -23.29
C TRP A 1065 8.74 -10.80 -23.90
N LEU A 1066 8.54 -9.77 -23.07
CA LEU A 1066 8.70 -8.37 -23.46
C LEU A 1066 9.81 -7.74 -22.62
N ASN A 1067 10.86 -7.24 -23.27
CA ASN A 1067 12.01 -6.60 -22.62
C ASN A 1067 12.73 -7.46 -21.55
N GLY A 1068 12.57 -8.79 -21.61
CA GLY A 1068 13.08 -9.75 -20.62
C GLY A 1068 12.02 -10.32 -19.69
N GLU A 1069 10.88 -9.64 -19.53
CA GLU A 1069 9.79 -10.04 -18.64
C GLU A 1069 8.90 -11.11 -19.30
N GLU A 1070 8.62 -12.20 -18.60
CA GLU A 1070 7.87 -13.34 -19.16
C GLU A 1070 6.35 -13.08 -19.20
N ILE A 1071 5.79 -12.98 -20.41
CA ILE A 1071 4.33 -12.94 -20.67
C ILE A 1071 3.69 -14.31 -20.40
N GLY A 1072 4.49 -15.37 -20.55
CA GLY A 1072 4.14 -16.74 -20.19
C GLY A 1072 3.98 -17.67 -21.39
N ARG A 1073 3.59 -18.91 -21.07
CA ARG A 1073 3.29 -19.97 -22.02
C ARG A 1073 2.02 -19.61 -22.82
N TYR A 1074 2.11 -19.63 -24.15
CA TYR A 1074 0.95 -19.50 -25.04
C TYR A 1074 0.64 -20.82 -25.74
N TRP A 1075 -0.65 -21.14 -25.87
CA TRP A 1075 -1.13 -22.29 -26.64
C TRP A 1075 -2.61 -22.09 -27.02
N PRO A 1076 -2.91 -21.39 -28.11
CA PRO A 1076 -4.29 -21.14 -28.58
C PRO A 1076 -4.93 -22.40 -29.19
N ARG A 1077 -5.17 -23.43 -28.36
CA ARG A 1077 -5.90 -24.64 -28.77
C ARG A 1077 -7.35 -24.29 -29.05
N ILE A 1078 -7.85 -24.63 -30.23
CA ILE A 1078 -9.29 -24.57 -30.52
C ILE A 1078 -10.05 -25.45 -29.52
N ALA A 1079 -11.02 -24.86 -28.82
CA ALA A 1079 -11.95 -25.58 -27.97
C ALA A 1079 -12.78 -26.54 -28.84
N ARG A 1080 -12.84 -27.82 -28.46
CA ARG A 1080 -13.52 -28.85 -29.25
C ARG A 1080 -14.99 -28.51 -29.43
N LYS A 1081 -15.48 -28.58 -30.66
CA LYS A 1081 -16.90 -28.85 -30.90
C LYS A 1081 -17.12 -30.34 -30.67
N ASN A 1082 -18.14 -30.69 -29.89
CA ASN A 1082 -18.63 -32.06 -29.71
C ASN A 1082 -17.60 -33.00 -29.04
N ALA A 1083 -17.11 -32.64 -27.84
CA ALA A 1083 -16.83 -33.72 -26.87
C ALA A 1083 -18.17 -34.28 -26.36
N PRO A 1084 -18.26 -35.53 -25.86
CA PRO A 1084 -19.54 -36.17 -25.55
C PRO A 1084 -20.45 -35.44 -24.54
N ASN A 1085 -19.91 -34.48 -23.78
CA ASN A 1085 -20.63 -33.66 -22.79
C ASN A 1085 -20.56 -32.15 -23.08
N ASP A 1086 -19.82 -31.71 -24.12
CA ASP A 1086 -19.59 -30.28 -24.42
C ASP A 1086 -20.47 -29.81 -25.60
N GLU A 1087 -21.77 -29.61 -25.33
CA GLU A 1087 -22.62 -28.82 -26.23
C GLU A 1087 -22.46 -27.33 -25.95
N CYS A 1088 -21.93 -26.57 -26.90
CA CYS A 1088 -21.80 -25.12 -26.75
C CYS A 1088 -23.10 -24.39 -27.09
N VAL A 1089 -23.56 -23.58 -26.16
CA VAL A 1089 -24.73 -22.70 -26.32
C VAL A 1089 -24.35 -21.37 -26.96
N LYS A 1090 -25.32 -20.70 -27.60
CA LYS A 1090 -25.16 -19.31 -28.08
C LYS A 1090 -25.27 -18.30 -26.93
N GLU A 1091 -26.18 -18.58 -26.00
CA GLU A 1091 -26.47 -17.77 -24.81
C GLU A 1091 -26.63 -18.74 -23.62
N CYS A 1092 -26.16 -18.34 -22.44
CA CYS A 1092 -26.22 -19.15 -21.24
C CYS A 1092 -27.64 -19.15 -20.65
N ASP A 1093 -28.39 -20.23 -20.87
CA ASP A 1093 -29.68 -20.41 -20.20
C ASP A 1093 -29.47 -20.80 -18.74
N TYR A 1094 -30.00 -19.99 -17.82
CA TYR A 1094 -29.91 -20.25 -16.39
C TYR A 1094 -30.87 -21.36 -15.94
N ARG A 1095 -31.96 -21.62 -16.69
CA ARG A 1095 -33.11 -22.42 -16.25
C ARG A 1095 -32.81 -23.92 -16.15
N GLY A 1096 -33.36 -24.58 -15.14
CA GLY A 1096 -32.99 -25.96 -14.78
C GLY A 1096 -31.67 -26.04 -14.00
N LYS A 1097 -31.33 -27.24 -13.52
CA LYS A 1097 -30.12 -27.49 -12.69
C LYS A 1097 -28.85 -26.94 -13.36
N PHE A 1098 -27.88 -26.47 -12.57
CA PHE A 1098 -26.60 -26.00 -13.08
C PHE A 1098 -25.58 -27.14 -13.11
N MET A 1099 -24.87 -27.27 -14.24
CA MET A 1099 -23.68 -28.10 -14.40
C MET A 1099 -22.60 -27.25 -15.10
N PRO A 1100 -21.29 -27.51 -14.91
CA PRO A 1100 -20.23 -26.60 -15.36
C PRO A 1100 -20.15 -26.40 -16.88
N ASP A 1101 -20.57 -27.42 -17.62
CA ASP A 1101 -20.65 -27.54 -19.08
C ASP A 1101 -21.84 -26.78 -19.70
N LYS A 1102 -22.98 -26.71 -19.01
CA LYS A 1102 -24.26 -26.11 -19.44
C LYS A 1102 -24.16 -24.73 -20.11
N CYS A 1103 -23.19 -23.91 -19.70
CA CYS A 1103 -22.99 -22.56 -20.24
C CYS A 1103 -21.65 -22.38 -20.97
N ASN A 1104 -21.11 -23.46 -21.53
CA ASN A 1104 -19.98 -23.41 -22.45
C ASN A 1104 -20.35 -22.57 -23.68
N THR A 1105 -19.55 -21.54 -23.95
CA THR A 1105 -19.71 -20.62 -25.09
C THR A 1105 -18.38 -20.50 -25.82
N GLY A 1106 -18.41 -20.30 -27.15
CA GLY A 1106 -17.20 -20.12 -27.95
C GLY A 1106 -16.50 -21.40 -28.43
N CYS A 1107 -17.16 -22.57 -28.47
CA CYS A 1107 -16.56 -23.77 -29.07
C CYS A 1107 -16.21 -23.54 -30.55
N GLY A 1108 -14.98 -23.88 -30.94
CA GLY A 1108 -14.38 -23.49 -32.21
C GLY A 1108 -13.42 -22.29 -32.12
N GLU A 1109 -13.51 -21.47 -31.07
CA GLU A 1109 -12.52 -20.43 -30.76
C GLU A 1109 -11.36 -20.99 -29.92
N PRO A 1110 -10.23 -20.27 -29.78
CA PRO A 1110 -9.13 -20.70 -28.93
C PRO A 1110 -9.47 -20.63 -27.43
N SER A 1111 -9.05 -21.65 -26.67
CA SER A 1111 -9.18 -21.71 -25.21
C SER A 1111 -8.54 -20.53 -24.49
N GLN A 1112 -7.46 -19.98 -25.06
CA GLN A 1112 -6.92 -18.67 -24.70
C GLN A 1112 -6.31 -18.02 -25.93
N ARG A 1113 -6.72 -16.78 -26.22
CA ARG A 1113 -6.25 -15.98 -27.37
C ARG A 1113 -5.34 -14.83 -26.96
N TRP A 1114 -5.74 -14.11 -25.90
CA TRP A 1114 -5.02 -12.94 -25.38
C TRP A 1114 -4.22 -13.29 -24.13
N TYR A 1115 -2.98 -12.85 -24.11
CA TYR A 1115 -2.02 -13.07 -23.01
C TYR A 1115 -1.68 -11.71 -22.42
N HIS A 1116 -1.95 -11.49 -21.12
CA HIS A 1116 -1.85 -10.15 -20.55
C HIS A 1116 -0.41 -9.64 -20.57
N VAL A 1117 -0.21 -8.44 -21.11
CA VAL A 1117 1.07 -7.73 -21.03
C VAL A 1117 0.87 -6.52 -20.10
N PRO A 1118 1.47 -6.53 -18.89
CA PRO A 1118 1.50 -5.38 -18.01
C PRO A 1118 2.02 -4.12 -18.71
N ARG A 1119 1.32 -2.99 -18.52
CA ARG A 1119 1.69 -1.71 -19.13
C ARG A 1119 3.09 -1.24 -18.71
N SER A 1120 3.52 -1.59 -17.51
CA SER A 1120 4.85 -1.29 -16.95
C SER A 1120 6.01 -1.97 -17.68
N TRP A 1121 5.78 -3.03 -18.45
CA TRP A 1121 6.82 -3.71 -19.23
C TRP A 1121 7.12 -3.01 -20.57
N PHE A 1122 6.29 -2.04 -20.98
CA PHE A 1122 6.52 -1.23 -22.15
C PHE A 1122 7.39 0.00 -21.83
N LYS A 1123 8.57 0.05 -22.44
CA LYS A 1123 9.39 1.26 -22.63
C LYS A 1123 8.71 2.19 -23.65
N SER A 1124 9.06 3.48 -23.62
CA SER A 1124 8.58 4.48 -24.60
C SER A 1124 8.94 4.15 -26.05
N SER A 1125 10.02 3.41 -26.26
CA SER A 1125 10.58 3.04 -27.56
C SER A 1125 11.51 1.85 -27.39
N GLY A 1126 11.79 1.10 -28.47
CA GLY A 1126 12.77 0.01 -28.41
C GLY A 1126 12.32 -1.20 -27.58
N ASN A 1127 11.03 -1.55 -27.63
CA ASN A 1127 10.52 -2.70 -26.90
C ASN A 1127 10.88 -3.98 -27.62
N GLU A 1128 11.60 -4.86 -26.93
CA GLU A 1128 12.04 -6.13 -27.50
C GLU A 1128 11.03 -7.23 -27.18
N LEU A 1129 10.24 -7.64 -28.18
CA LEU A 1129 9.35 -8.81 -28.08
C LEU A 1129 10.13 -10.04 -28.56
N VAL A 1130 10.38 -10.98 -27.64
CA VAL A 1130 11.01 -12.28 -27.92
C VAL A 1130 9.99 -13.38 -27.75
N ILE A 1131 9.98 -14.35 -28.66
CA ILE A 1131 9.01 -15.44 -28.71
C ILE A 1131 9.75 -16.73 -29.08
N PHE A 1132 9.60 -17.77 -28.29
CA PHE A 1132 9.95 -19.13 -28.69
C PHE A 1132 8.69 -19.83 -29.21
N GLU A 1133 8.72 -20.35 -30.43
CA GLU A 1133 7.59 -21.00 -31.10
C GLU A 1133 7.93 -22.46 -31.47
N GLU A 1134 7.17 -23.40 -30.91
CA GLU A 1134 7.46 -24.82 -30.98
C GLU A 1134 6.96 -25.47 -32.28
N LYS A 1135 5.85 -24.98 -32.86
CA LYS A 1135 5.06 -25.69 -33.89
C LYS A 1135 5.04 -24.99 -35.25
N GLY A 1136 5.66 -23.82 -35.35
CA GLY A 1136 5.73 -23.05 -36.60
C GLY A 1136 4.51 -22.17 -36.87
N GLY A 1137 4.01 -21.49 -35.84
CA GLY A 1137 3.12 -20.33 -35.95
C GLY A 1137 3.60 -19.24 -36.93
N TYR A 1138 2.74 -18.23 -37.16
CA TYR A 1138 3.01 -17.12 -38.09
C TYR A 1138 3.09 -15.77 -37.36
N PRO A 1139 4.29 -15.28 -37.02
CA PRO A 1139 4.47 -14.12 -36.14
C PRO A 1139 4.03 -12.77 -36.75
N MET A 1140 3.98 -12.65 -38.07
CA MET A 1140 3.49 -11.44 -38.77
C MET A 1140 2.00 -11.13 -38.56
N LYS A 1141 1.24 -12.01 -37.90
CA LYS A 1141 -0.18 -11.80 -37.56
C LYS A 1141 -0.44 -11.60 -36.06
N ILE A 1142 0.60 -11.56 -35.23
CA ILE A 1142 0.50 -11.18 -33.83
C ILE A 1142 0.04 -9.71 -33.76
N LYS A 1143 -0.85 -9.40 -32.81
CA LYS A 1143 -1.31 -8.04 -32.53
C LYS A 1143 -1.22 -7.73 -31.04
N LEU A 1144 -1.21 -6.46 -30.69
CA LEU A 1144 -1.58 -6.02 -29.34
C LEU A 1144 -3.09 -5.78 -29.31
N SER A 1145 -3.73 -5.93 -28.16
CA SER A 1145 -5.17 -5.71 -28.01
C SER A 1145 -5.46 -4.96 -26.72
N ARG A 1146 -6.14 -3.82 -26.82
CA ARG A 1146 -6.45 -2.92 -25.69
C ARG A 1146 -7.82 -3.27 -25.12
N ARG A 1147 -7.89 -3.55 -23.82
CA ARG A 1147 -9.10 -3.97 -23.12
C ARG A 1147 -9.95 -2.75 -22.71
N LYS A 1148 -10.93 -2.42 -23.53
CA LYS A 1148 -11.98 -1.44 -23.22
C LYS A 1148 -13.10 -2.12 -22.42
N VAL A 1149 -13.72 -1.35 -21.53
CA VAL A 1149 -14.92 -1.76 -20.78
C VAL A 1149 -15.95 -0.65 -20.91
N SER A 1150 -17.19 -1.02 -21.20
CA SER A 1150 -18.34 -0.10 -21.24
C SER A 1150 -19.46 -0.63 -20.34
N GLU A 1151 -20.18 0.26 -19.66
CA GLU A 1151 -21.46 -0.09 -19.07
C GLU A 1151 -22.48 -0.41 -20.17
N VAL A 1152 -23.37 -1.36 -19.91
CA VAL A 1152 -24.54 -1.73 -20.73
C VAL A 1152 -25.71 -2.01 -19.79
#